data_AF-A0A9W6ZW46-F1
#
_entry.id   AF-A0A9W6ZW46-F1
#
_cell.length_a   1.000
_cell.length_b   1.000
_cell.length_c   1.000
_cell.angle_alpha   90.00
_cell.angle_beta   90.00
_cell.angle_gamma   90.00
#
_symmetry.space_group_name_H-M   'P 1'
#
loop_
_entity.id
_entity.type
_entity.pdbx_description
1 polymer ?
#
loop_
_entity_poly.entity_id
_entity_poly.type
_entity_poly.pdbx_seq_one_letter_code
_entity_poly.pdbx_strand_id
1 'polypeptide(L)'
;MGHLTRGLITGHSKDSFIVGCVSYGEDDGSFHRKSFETYPDYFIDGLPSTPGASINPILTADLLSSRRPDVIIDLMSHTRGGILQIPNLAKSRDNVLINYLGYPGTSGGSYYDYVMVDKSVVSVEGFTEEFTEKALLLPNGYQSNEYNVDVGVCEGDRDLEGNCRKGRQALFGGEDDGRGQRVALCNFNTFDKMEEVSFGIWMNVLRRIEGSVLFLLRARDPLGTSIESNLHLLARSLGISPARIVFLPRAPHATHLTRLSGCSVMLDTLIYNAHTTMSDFIWAGVPSYSIKGYGRIQGSMASRVAGAFLDNVGDESQTSLKGLEDNVSLSLGTNLGRELGNNRRLKLAMNSMRKEHFDTSQIVRNIEEAYKIVDRFEEHSMHVVVRPGSKGDGLKDLTLGKLIAALETKEVEKAAIIAHRFVTAWPEDSDGWHLYALVEMERGGLERAEQMMTRAVTIDPSVGFYWENFGRVAKELGKAADAFSHLRIALNLSFNPSTAREMLAVVRGNPTDEVNAWSIICDADDIMKQLCEAESNFDFDLDAITEIGGISEEVAKPLSELLQFRAALERDESRVVRLMKLSCLVKLTGDCRLRLGAALDKAKRGDDAYVEFFAGVRDNYASSAPRSDFKIPAEARKRPIVAIYCNEYGQTWWPEWSYSSHERGGLGGSEEAVLFVSRELAKLGYTVIIYNEVMLSEEGVDPENQSVFWTHHKNYDIHDPPDVFVAWRYHLSLALAGVGAPDHPAARPRKTFLWLQDAVPTTSYSASMCNSIDGIFVLSEFHTRILPPRCISKGIVTPNGIDIEKYFAEGSMGDGKNLPHILAYGSAPNRGLERLLEMWPRIYQGLIDQQVYNPTLRVYYGFSKSFVEFGRAGHVVEASKFDGWMENMLHLLHTLPGVEYHGMVDHETLTRGYAEAGFILYPTSYPETGCVTLMKAMSAGALPITSRYQDSTLPELTKTFDLGPQTPLSLDDEVAWKDTYVNSVIDSVAKAFRGDPTIAAKKELMITTSRERFAWRGVARLWAEIF
;
A
#
# COMPACT_ATOMS: atom_id res chain seq x y z
N MET A 1 4.44 -7.35 33.13
CA MET A 1 3.10 -7.89 33.43
C MET A 1 2.51 -7.31 34.70
N GLY A 2 2.95 -7.70 35.90
CA GLY A 2 2.26 -7.28 37.13
C GLY A 2 2.04 -5.77 37.31
N HIS A 3 2.94 -4.93 36.79
CA HIS A 3 2.75 -3.48 36.77
C HIS A 3 1.54 -3.04 35.92
N LEU A 4 1.36 -3.56 34.71
CA LEU A 4 0.27 -3.18 33.79
C LEU A 4 -1.10 -3.74 34.23
N THR A 5 -1.10 -4.92 34.86
CA THR A 5 -2.32 -5.68 35.14
C THR A 5 -2.81 -5.58 36.57
N ARG A 6 -2.10 -4.84 37.45
CA ARG A 6 -2.55 -4.72 38.84
C ARG A 6 -3.91 -4.06 38.93
N GLY A 7 -4.05 -2.88 38.35
CA GLY A 7 -5.33 -2.18 38.27
C GLY A 7 -6.45 -3.02 37.66
N LEU A 8 -6.13 -3.84 36.65
CA LEU A 8 -7.07 -4.79 36.06
C LEU A 8 -7.57 -5.82 37.08
N ILE A 9 -6.65 -6.54 37.71
CA ILE A 9 -6.97 -7.62 38.67
C ILE A 9 -7.69 -7.07 39.91
N THR A 10 -7.31 -5.89 40.40
CA THR A 10 -7.92 -5.29 41.59
C THR A 10 -9.22 -4.54 41.30
N GLY A 11 -9.45 -4.17 40.04
CA GLY A 11 -10.57 -3.31 39.64
C GLY A 11 -11.84 -4.07 39.32
N HIS A 12 -11.76 -5.39 39.11
CA HIS A 12 -12.92 -6.20 38.75
C HIS A 12 -14.03 -6.14 39.81
N SER A 13 -15.28 -6.05 39.36
CA SER A 13 -16.47 -6.04 40.20
C SER A 13 -16.65 -7.39 40.89
N LYS A 14 -16.44 -7.41 42.21
CA LYS A 14 -16.64 -8.60 43.05
C LYS A 14 -18.10 -9.08 43.10
N ASP A 15 -19.04 -8.21 42.73
CA ASP A 15 -20.47 -8.56 42.66
C ASP A 15 -20.82 -9.33 41.38
N SER A 16 -19.94 -9.31 40.38
CA SER A 16 -20.21 -9.86 39.04
C SER A 16 -19.19 -10.89 38.57
N PHE A 17 -17.98 -10.91 39.15
CA PHE A 17 -16.89 -11.79 38.73
C PHE A 17 -16.24 -12.47 39.94
N ILE A 18 -15.89 -13.75 39.76
CA ILE A 18 -14.96 -14.47 40.61
C ILE A 18 -13.60 -14.44 39.91
N VAL A 19 -12.62 -13.75 40.49
CA VAL A 19 -11.31 -13.55 39.88
C VAL A 19 -10.31 -14.53 40.47
N GLY A 20 -9.66 -15.30 39.61
CA GLY A 20 -8.55 -16.18 39.97
C GLY A 20 -7.22 -15.65 39.44
N CYS A 21 -6.13 -15.91 40.16
CA CYS A 21 -4.78 -15.67 39.64
C CYS A 21 -3.93 -16.94 39.73
N VAL A 22 -3.27 -17.28 38.63
CA VAL A 22 -2.29 -18.38 38.56
C VAL A 22 -0.91 -17.79 38.35
N SER A 23 -0.01 -17.97 39.31
CA SER A 23 1.38 -17.58 39.18
C SER A 23 2.23 -18.81 38.86
N TYR A 24 3.16 -18.67 37.94
CA TYR A 24 4.25 -19.63 37.74
C TYR A 24 5.61 -18.91 37.73
N GLY A 25 5.67 -17.75 38.38
CA GLY A 25 6.92 -17.02 38.67
C GLY A 25 7.28 -17.11 40.15
N GLU A 26 8.56 -16.92 40.46
CA GLU A 26 9.06 -16.85 41.84
C GLU A 26 8.32 -15.76 42.65
N ASP A 27 8.12 -15.99 43.95
CA ASP A 27 7.70 -14.94 44.87
C ASP A 27 8.86 -13.98 45.10
N ASP A 28 8.76 -12.79 44.50
CA ASP A 28 9.75 -11.72 44.62
C ASP A 28 9.49 -10.78 45.81
N GLY A 29 8.48 -11.09 46.64
CA GLY A 29 8.06 -10.28 47.78
C GLY A 29 7.51 -8.91 47.42
N SER A 30 7.31 -8.63 46.13
CA SER A 30 6.93 -7.31 45.63
C SER A 30 5.50 -6.95 46.01
N PHE A 31 5.22 -5.64 45.95
CA PHE A 31 3.87 -5.13 46.14
C PHE A 31 2.85 -5.72 45.14
N HIS A 32 3.27 -5.96 43.89
CA HIS A 32 2.41 -6.56 42.87
C HIS A 32 2.11 -8.04 43.19
N ARG A 33 3.14 -8.82 43.55
CA ARG A 33 2.98 -10.23 43.95
C ARG A 33 2.01 -10.38 45.10
N LYS A 34 2.21 -9.62 46.18
CA LYS A 34 1.30 -9.61 47.34
C LYS A 34 -0.12 -9.19 46.97
N SER A 35 -0.27 -8.23 46.04
CA SER A 35 -1.59 -7.83 45.55
C SER A 35 -2.30 -9.00 44.85
N PHE A 36 -1.59 -9.77 44.03
CA PHE A 36 -2.17 -10.92 43.32
C PHE A 36 -2.43 -12.15 44.19
N GLU A 37 -1.81 -12.23 45.36
CA GLU A 37 -2.15 -13.26 46.36
C GLU A 37 -3.39 -12.88 47.19
N THR A 38 -3.67 -11.57 47.33
CA THR A 38 -4.65 -11.07 48.31
C THR A 38 -5.98 -10.63 47.69
N TYR A 39 -5.93 -9.93 46.55
CA TYR A 39 -7.12 -9.34 45.93
C TYR A 39 -8.07 -10.31 45.21
N PRO A 40 -7.56 -11.27 44.39
CA PRO A 40 -8.45 -12.23 43.73
C PRO A 40 -9.10 -13.17 44.75
N ASP A 41 -10.21 -13.78 44.36
CA ASP A 41 -10.98 -14.70 45.21
C ASP A 41 -10.22 -16.01 45.48
N TYR A 42 -9.31 -16.38 44.58
CA TYR A 42 -8.34 -17.45 44.82
C TYR A 42 -7.02 -17.21 44.07
N PHE A 43 -5.95 -17.78 44.63
CA PHE A 43 -4.61 -17.76 44.07
C PHE A 43 -4.06 -19.18 43.97
N ILE A 44 -3.47 -19.51 42.82
CA ILE A 44 -2.77 -20.78 42.58
C ILE A 44 -1.29 -20.45 42.36
N ASP A 45 -0.45 -20.93 43.27
CA ASP A 45 0.99 -20.91 43.06
C ASP A 45 1.42 -22.20 42.34
N GLY A 46 1.77 -22.07 41.06
CA GLY A 46 2.27 -23.16 40.22
C GLY A 46 3.71 -23.56 40.53
N LEU A 47 4.44 -22.73 41.31
CA LEU A 47 5.78 -23.05 41.79
C LEU A 47 5.71 -23.45 43.28
N PRO A 48 5.93 -24.73 43.63
CA PRO A 48 5.89 -25.16 45.02
C PRO A 48 6.92 -24.42 45.87
N SER A 49 6.61 -24.13 47.14
CA SER A 49 7.51 -23.44 48.10
C SER A 49 8.79 -24.23 48.48
N THR A 50 9.07 -25.33 47.78
CA THR A 50 10.22 -26.20 48.05
C THR A 50 11.44 -25.72 47.26
N PRO A 51 12.61 -25.51 47.89
CA PRO A 51 13.81 -25.11 47.19
C PRO A 51 14.19 -26.08 46.06
N GLY A 52 14.37 -25.57 44.84
CA GLY A 52 14.72 -26.37 43.65
C GLY A 52 13.54 -27.06 42.96
N ALA A 53 12.30 -26.81 43.40
CA ALA A 53 11.12 -27.29 42.69
C ALA A 53 10.98 -26.60 41.32
N SER A 54 10.52 -27.36 40.33
CA SER A 54 10.09 -26.84 39.03
C SER A 54 8.56 -26.82 38.96
N ILE A 55 8.01 -25.89 38.20
CA ILE A 55 6.57 -25.90 37.88
C ILE A 55 6.21 -27.24 37.21
N ASN A 56 5.09 -27.83 37.62
CA ASN A 56 4.49 -28.97 36.96
C ASN A 56 3.23 -28.49 36.23
N PRO A 57 3.31 -28.26 34.90
CA PRO A 57 2.21 -27.68 34.13
C PRO A 57 0.91 -28.49 34.19
N ILE A 58 1.00 -29.82 34.31
CA ILE A 58 -0.16 -30.71 34.41
C ILE A 58 -0.87 -30.48 35.74
N LEU A 59 -0.14 -30.53 36.86
CA LEU A 59 -0.73 -30.29 38.18
C LEU A 59 -1.31 -28.87 38.30
N THR A 60 -0.63 -27.87 37.76
CA THR A 60 -1.12 -26.49 37.78
C THR A 60 -2.38 -26.34 36.91
N ALA A 61 -2.43 -27.00 35.74
CA ALA A 61 -3.63 -27.03 34.91
C ALA A 61 -4.79 -27.75 35.58
N ASP A 62 -4.56 -28.92 36.21
CA ASP A 62 -5.58 -29.64 36.96
C ASP A 62 -6.16 -28.79 38.10
N LEU A 63 -5.29 -28.09 38.83
CA LEU A 63 -5.72 -27.15 39.87
C LEU A 63 -6.56 -26.01 39.29
N LEU A 64 -6.17 -25.44 38.15
CA LEU A 64 -6.93 -24.41 37.46
C LEU A 64 -8.30 -24.95 36.99
N SER A 65 -8.34 -26.09 36.29
CA SER A 65 -9.58 -26.73 35.83
C SER A 65 -10.52 -27.13 36.97
N SER A 66 -9.98 -27.52 38.14
CA SER A 66 -10.80 -27.82 39.32
C SER A 66 -11.61 -26.63 39.83
N ARG A 67 -11.21 -25.40 39.48
CA ARG A 67 -11.93 -24.16 39.80
C ARG A 67 -13.06 -23.86 38.83
N ARG A 68 -13.16 -24.58 37.71
CA ARG A 68 -14.14 -24.39 36.64
C ARG A 68 -14.23 -22.94 36.17
N PRO A 69 -13.11 -22.33 35.72
CA PRO A 69 -13.15 -20.97 35.20
C PRO A 69 -13.97 -20.92 33.91
N ASP A 70 -14.87 -19.95 33.79
CA ASP A 70 -15.60 -19.70 32.53
C ASP A 70 -14.72 -18.98 31.50
N VAL A 71 -13.81 -18.11 31.97
CA VAL A 71 -12.83 -17.40 31.13
C VAL A 71 -11.42 -17.54 31.71
N ILE A 72 -10.48 -17.97 30.87
CA ILE A 72 -9.04 -18.07 31.15
C ILE A 72 -8.30 -17.02 30.32
N ILE A 73 -7.51 -16.18 30.98
CA ILE A 73 -6.68 -15.16 30.31
C ILE A 73 -5.21 -15.55 30.41
N ASP A 74 -4.57 -15.81 29.29
CA ASP A 74 -3.11 -15.95 29.22
C ASP A 74 -2.45 -14.58 29.01
N LEU A 75 -1.78 -14.12 30.06
CA LEU A 75 -1.08 -12.83 30.09
C LEU A 75 0.36 -12.88 29.60
N MET A 76 0.86 -14.04 29.17
CA MET A 76 2.29 -14.24 28.85
C MET A 76 2.50 -14.78 27.45
N SER A 77 1.75 -15.82 27.05
CA SER A 77 1.93 -16.53 25.77
C SER A 77 3.44 -16.82 25.52
N HIS A 78 4.00 -16.39 24.38
CA HIS A 78 5.41 -16.60 24.00
C HIS A 78 6.43 -15.69 24.72
N THR A 79 6.00 -14.84 25.65
CA THR A 79 6.92 -13.96 26.40
C THR A 79 7.82 -14.80 27.31
N ARG A 80 9.05 -14.33 27.54
CA ARG A 80 10.02 -15.01 28.41
C ARG A 80 9.39 -15.44 29.74
N GLY A 81 9.45 -16.74 30.02
CA GLY A 81 8.91 -17.36 31.23
C GLY A 81 7.46 -17.85 31.11
N GLY A 82 6.78 -17.60 29.98
CA GLY A 82 5.45 -18.14 29.70
C GLY A 82 5.44 -19.66 29.59
N ILE A 83 4.36 -20.29 30.06
CA ILE A 83 4.17 -21.74 30.04
C ILE A 83 2.83 -22.06 29.37
N LEU A 84 2.83 -22.14 28.04
CA LEU A 84 1.63 -22.37 27.20
C LEU A 84 0.88 -23.67 27.54
N GLN A 85 1.56 -24.64 28.14
CA GLN A 85 0.96 -25.92 28.54
C GLN A 85 -0.14 -25.75 29.59
N ILE A 86 0.00 -24.81 30.52
CA ILE A 86 -0.98 -24.62 31.61
C ILE A 86 -2.35 -24.20 31.08
N PRO A 87 -2.50 -23.08 30.34
CA PRO A 87 -3.80 -22.68 29.81
C PRO A 87 -4.35 -23.68 28.79
N ASN A 88 -3.49 -24.31 27.98
CA ASN A 88 -3.91 -25.31 27.00
C ASN A 88 -4.50 -26.57 27.66
N LEU A 89 -3.82 -27.13 28.68
CA LEU A 89 -4.34 -28.30 29.40
C LEU A 89 -5.58 -27.97 30.23
N ALA A 90 -5.73 -26.71 30.66
CA ALA A 90 -6.89 -26.26 31.43
C ALA A 90 -8.12 -25.93 30.57
N LYS A 91 -7.93 -25.71 29.26
CA LYS A 91 -8.97 -25.41 28.29
C LYS A 91 -9.95 -26.57 28.17
N SER A 92 -11.25 -26.27 28.22
CA SER A 92 -12.33 -27.20 27.92
C SER A 92 -13.30 -26.60 26.90
N ARG A 93 -14.40 -27.31 26.60
CA ARG A 93 -15.49 -26.76 25.78
C ARG A 93 -16.33 -25.73 26.52
N ASP A 94 -16.32 -25.80 27.86
CA ASP A 94 -17.20 -25.00 28.72
C ASP A 94 -16.53 -23.69 29.17
N ASN A 95 -15.34 -23.36 28.64
CA ASN A 95 -14.64 -22.14 28.99
C ASN A 95 -13.96 -21.48 27.79
N VAL A 96 -13.65 -20.19 27.92
CA VAL A 96 -13.01 -19.36 26.89
C VAL A 96 -11.55 -19.12 27.25
N LEU A 97 -10.62 -19.40 26.36
CA LEU A 97 -9.21 -19.06 26.52
C LEU A 97 -8.83 -17.86 25.65
N ILE A 98 -8.31 -16.81 26.28
CA ILE A 98 -7.97 -15.53 25.64
C ILE A 98 -6.48 -15.23 25.78
N ASN A 99 -5.80 -14.98 24.67
CA ASN A 99 -4.46 -14.40 24.64
C ASN A 99 -4.55 -12.88 24.86
N TYR A 100 -3.85 -12.33 25.85
CA TYR A 100 -3.92 -10.91 26.14
C TYR A 100 -2.59 -10.31 26.61
N LEU A 101 -2.29 -9.12 26.09
CA LEU A 101 -1.33 -8.14 26.60
C LEU A 101 0.16 -8.49 26.50
N GLY A 102 0.61 -9.61 27.08
CA GLY A 102 2.04 -9.87 27.30
C GLY A 102 2.84 -10.08 26.02
N TYR A 103 2.32 -10.94 25.14
CA TYR A 103 2.90 -11.18 23.83
C TYR A 103 2.15 -10.34 22.77
N PRO A 104 2.82 -9.39 22.08
CA PRO A 104 2.18 -8.53 21.10
C PRO A 104 2.09 -9.22 19.73
N GLY A 105 1.34 -10.32 19.67
CA GLY A 105 1.12 -11.13 18.48
C GLY A 105 0.27 -12.36 18.78
N THR A 106 0.10 -13.19 17.75
CA THR A 106 -0.66 -14.44 17.86
C THR A 106 0.03 -15.47 18.74
N SER A 107 -0.75 -16.23 19.52
CA SER A 107 -0.27 -17.45 20.15
C SER A 107 0.07 -18.53 19.13
N GLY A 108 -0.52 -18.50 17.92
CA GLY A 108 -0.40 -19.54 16.91
C GLY A 108 -1.07 -20.87 17.29
N GLY A 109 -1.83 -20.91 18.40
CA GLY A 109 -2.46 -22.11 18.92
C GLY A 109 -3.96 -22.14 18.61
N SER A 110 -4.44 -23.21 17.98
CA SER A 110 -5.87 -23.43 17.68
C SER A 110 -6.77 -23.57 18.92
N TYR A 111 -6.16 -23.71 20.10
CA TYR A 111 -6.84 -23.87 21.38
C TYR A 111 -7.15 -22.54 22.09
N TYR A 112 -6.63 -21.41 21.61
CA TYR A 112 -7.08 -20.09 22.05
C TYR A 112 -8.33 -19.69 21.28
N ASP A 113 -9.38 -19.28 21.99
CA ASP A 113 -10.63 -18.83 21.37
C ASP A 113 -10.49 -17.40 20.85
N TYR A 114 -9.88 -16.51 21.65
CA TYR A 114 -9.74 -15.10 21.34
C TYR A 114 -8.35 -14.55 21.61
N VAL A 115 -8.01 -13.45 20.93
CA VAL A 115 -6.95 -12.53 21.33
C VAL A 115 -7.59 -11.16 21.56
N MET A 116 -7.30 -10.59 22.73
CA MET A 116 -7.86 -9.30 23.12
C MET A 116 -6.92 -8.17 22.69
N VAL A 117 -7.37 -7.38 21.72
CA VAL A 117 -6.58 -6.32 21.07
C VAL A 117 -7.47 -5.10 20.78
N ASP A 118 -6.95 -4.08 20.10
CA ASP A 118 -7.74 -2.94 19.64
C ASP A 118 -7.37 -2.56 18.20
N LYS A 119 -8.25 -1.82 17.53
CA LYS A 119 -8.11 -1.47 16.10
C LYS A 119 -6.87 -0.65 15.76
N SER A 120 -6.20 -0.04 16.74
CA SER A 120 -5.02 0.79 16.52
C SER A 120 -3.73 -0.03 16.46
N VAL A 121 -3.71 -1.24 17.05
CA VAL A 121 -2.52 -2.10 17.12
C VAL A 121 -2.55 -3.30 16.16
N VAL A 122 -3.71 -3.62 15.59
CA VAL A 122 -3.86 -4.66 14.56
C VAL A 122 -4.50 -4.10 13.30
N SER A 123 -4.18 -4.69 12.14
CA SER A 123 -4.92 -4.40 10.90
C SER A 123 -6.24 -5.17 10.95
N VAL A 124 -7.39 -4.48 10.86
CA VAL A 124 -8.70 -5.17 10.82
C VAL A 124 -8.86 -5.93 9.51
N GLU A 125 -8.29 -5.41 8.42
CA GLU A 125 -8.35 -6.02 7.08
C GLU A 125 -7.48 -7.29 6.96
N GLY A 126 -6.36 -7.37 7.69
CA GLY A 126 -5.42 -8.52 7.67
C GLY A 126 -5.43 -9.38 8.93
N PHE A 127 -6.40 -9.16 9.84
CA PHE A 127 -6.38 -9.76 11.17
C PHE A 127 -6.34 -11.30 11.13
N THR A 128 -7.13 -11.91 10.25
CA THR A 128 -7.24 -13.38 10.10
C THR A 128 -6.03 -14.02 9.44
N GLU A 129 -5.17 -13.23 8.79
CA GLU A 129 -3.90 -13.67 8.20
C GLU A 129 -2.76 -13.64 9.25
N GLU A 130 -2.87 -12.73 10.23
CA GLU A 130 -1.86 -12.51 11.27
C GLU A 130 -2.14 -13.25 12.59
N PHE A 131 -3.40 -13.61 12.86
CA PHE A 131 -3.82 -14.23 14.12
C PHE A 131 -4.63 -15.51 13.92
N THR A 132 -4.27 -16.55 14.67
CA THR A 132 -5.06 -17.79 14.75
C THR A 132 -6.30 -17.63 15.64
N GLU A 133 -6.24 -16.72 16.61
CA GLU A 133 -7.34 -16.44 17.53
C GLU A 133 -8.37 -15.49 16.93
N LYS A 134 -9.60 -15.48 17.46
CA LYS A 134 -10.59 -14.46 17.07
C LYS A 134 -10.30 -13.13 17.76
N ALA A 135 -10.44 -12.02 17.04
CA ALA A 135 -10.37 -10.70 17.64
C ALA A 135 -11.47 -10.47 18.69
N LEU A 136 -11.06 -10.09 19.90
CA LEU A 136 -11.89 -9.43 20.88
C LEU A 136 -11.43 -7.97 20.95
N LEU A 137 -12.10 -7.11 20.17
CA LEU A 137 -11.69 -5.73 19.94
C LEU A 137 -12.16 -4.82 21.07
N LEU A 138 -11.21 -4.31 21.84
CA LEU A 138 -11.41 -3.29 22.85
C LEU A 138 -11.52 -1.90 22.19
N PRO A 139 -12.33 -0.99 22.78
CA PRO A 139 -12.66 0.25 22.10
C PRO A 139 -11.61 1.35 22.24
N ASN A 140 -10.87 1.34 23.34
CA ASN A 140 -10.02 2.45 23.79
C ASN A 140 -8.61 2.00 24.13
N GLY A 141 -8.04 1.11 23.30
CA GLY A 141 -6.72 0.56 23.52
C GLY A 141 -6.74 -0.82 24.17
N TYR A 142 -5.78 -1.65 23.79
CA TYR A 142 -5.61 -2.99 24.33
C TYR A 142 -4.72 -3.03 25.56
N GLN A 143 -3.85 -2.04 25.76
CA GLN A 143 -2.91 -2.09 26.87
C GLN A 143 -3.56 -1.57 28.15
N SER A 144 -3.75 -2.46 29.12
CA SER A 144 -4.06 -2.07 30.49
C SER A 144 -2.92 -1.24 31.07
N ASN A 145 -3.26 -0.10 31.66
CA ASN A 145 -2.33 0.81 32.32
C ASN A 145 -2.83 1.12 33.72
N GLU A 146 -1.91 1.20 34.69
CA GLU A 146 -2.19 1.73 36.03
C GLU A 146 -1.08 2.69 36.41
N TYR A 147 -1.43 3.97 36.52
CA TYR A 147 -0.51 5.02 36.93
C TYR A 147 -1.04 5.78 38.14
N ASN A 148 -0.13 6.12 39.05
CA ASN A 148 -0.48 6.98 40.17
C ASN A 148 -0.47 8.45 39.71
N VAL A 149 -1.56 9.15 39.97
CA VAL A 149 -1.73 10.60 39.74
C VAL A 149 -0.80 11.45 40.61
N ASP A 150 -0.24 10.90 41.68
CA ASP A 150 0.72 11.59 42.56
C ASP A 150 2.12 11.74 41.93
N VAL A 151 2.32 11.28 40.70
CA VAL A 151 3.58 11.42 39.96
C VAL A 151 3.54 12.72 39.17
N GLY A 152 4.40 13.68 39.54
CA GLY A 152 4.49 14.98 38.89
C GLY A 152 4.97 14.90 37.43
N VAL A 153 4.38 15.74 36.57
CA VAL A 153 4.69 15.84 35.13
C VAL A 153 5.57 17.06 34.84
N CYS A 154 6.43 16.97 33.83
CA CYS A 154 7.25 18.10 33.39
C CYS A 154 6.50 18.95 32.36
N GLU A 155 6.06 20.15 32.74
CA GLU A 155 5.32 21.11 31.90
C GLU A 155 6.22 22.11 31.15
N GLY A 156 7.51 21.79 31.01
CA GLY A 156 8.51 22.70 30.44
C GLY A 156 8.74 23.92 31.34
N ASP A 157 8.77 25.12 30.75
CA ASP A 157 9.08 26.37 31.47
C ASP A 157 8.02 26.77 32.53
N ARG A 158 6.87 26.08 32.57
CA ARG A 158 5.76 26.33 33.49
C ARG A 158 5.77 25.43 34.73
N ASP A 159 6.74 24.52 34.86
CA ASP A 159 6.81 23.54 35.94
C ASP A 159 7.13 24.18 37.31
N LEU A 160 6.06 24.50 38.05
CA LEU A 160 6.14 25.16 39.36
C LEU A 160 6.69 24.26 40.48
N GLU A 161 6.55 22.93 40.34
CA GLU A 161 6.99 21.94 41.34
C GLU A 161 8.41 21.41 41.12
N GLY A 162 9.04 21.86 40.02
CA GLY A 162 10.40 21.49 39.65
C GLY A 162 10.55 20.02 39.29
N ASN A 163 9.51 19.37 38.75
CA ASN A 163 9.53 18.00 38.28
C ASN A 163 10.52 17.78 37.13
N CYS A 164 10.63 18.70 36.17
CA CYS A 164 11.66 18.71 35.12
C CYS A 164 13.07 18.73 35.74
N ARG A 165 13.27 19.53 36.79
CA ARG A 165 14.56 19.63 37.51
C ARG A 165 14.90 18.34 38.25
N LYS A 166 13.94 17.75 38.99
CA LYS A 166 14.11 16.46 39.68
C LYS A 166 14.46 15.35 38.69
N GLY A 167 13.78 15.29 37.54
CA GLY A 167 14.08 14.33 36.49
C GLY A 167 15.46 14.51 35.89
N ARG A 168 15.86 15.76 35.58
CA ARG A 168 17.21 16.06 35.06
C ARG A 168 18.31 15.70 36.07
N GLN A 169 18.10 15.95 37.36
CA GLN A 169 19.02 15.50 38.41
C GLN A 169 19.15 13.98 38.46
N ALA A 170 18.05 13.24 38.25
CA ALA A 170 18.07 11.78 38.20
C ALA A 170 18.77 11.22 36.94
N LEU A 171 18.83 11.97 35.84
CA LEU A 171 19.54 11.58 34.61
C LEU A 171 21.04 11.94 34.66
N PHE A 172 21.37 13.18 35.03
CA PHE A 172 22.73 13.73 34.89
C PHE A 172 23.56 13.73 36.19
N GLY A 173 22.94 13.53 37.36
CA GLY A 173 23.59 13.78 38.65
C GLY A 173 23.54 15.26 39.06
N GLY A 174 23.76 15.56 40.35
CA GLY A 174 23.62 16.92 40.92
C GLY A 174 24.64 17.94 40.38
N GLU A 175 24.24 19.23 40.39
CA GLU A 175 24.79 20.45 39.75
C GLU A 175 24.13 20.91 38.43
N ASP A 176 23.00 20.31 38.04
CA ASP A 176 22.17 20.89 36.98
C ASP A 176 21.27 22.02 37.55
N ASP A 177 21.50 23.25 37.09
CA ASP A 177 20.76 24.46 37.52
C ASP A 177 19.33 24.54 36.97
N GLY A 178 18.91 23.52 36.21
CA GLY A 178 17.58 23.42 35.62
C GLY A 178 17.42 24.21 34.32
N ARG A 179 18.43 24.97 33.86
CA ARG A 179 18.32 25.90 32.71
C ARG A 179 18.53 25.25 31.33
N GLY A 180 18.21 23.97 31.19
CA GLY A 180 17.95 23.33 29.89
C GLY A 180 19.07 23.36 28.83
N GLN A 181 20.35 23.39 29.19
CA GLN A 181 21.41 23.47 28.18
C GLN A 181 21.72 22.15 27.46
N ARG A 182 21.50 20.98 28.07
CA ARG A 182 21.81 19.67 27.44
C ARG A 182 20.54 18.90 27.08
N VAL A 183 20.44 18.52 25.81
CA VAL A 183 19.35 17.71 25.28
C VAL A 183 19.55 16.24 25.70
N ALA A 184 18.56 15.67 26.40
CA ALA A 184 18.54 14.26 26.80
C ALA A 184 17.68 13.46 25.82
N LEU A 185 18.30 12.72 24.91
CA LEU A 185 17.64 11.69 24.12
C LEU A 185 17.53 10.45 25.01
N CYS A 186 16.38 9.78 25.03
CA CYS A 186 16.20 8.61 25.88
C CYS A 186 15.61 7.44 25.10
N ASN A 187 16.02 6.23 25.47
CA ASN A 187 15.31 4.98 25.19
C ASN A 187 15.56 3.99 26.33
N PHE A 188 14.52 3.64 27.10
CA PHE A 188 14.62 2.69 28.22
C PHE A 188 14.00 1.32 27.91
N ASN A 189 13.88 0.96 26.63
CA ASN A 189 13.57 -0.41 26.23
C ASN A 189 14.71 -1.36 26.61
N THR A 190 14.43 -2.66 26.56
CA THR A 190 15.46 -3.69 26.64
C THR A 190 16.20 -3.82 25.30
N PHE A 191 17.47 -4.26 25.34
CA PHE A 191 18.34 -4.28 24.16
C PHE A 191 17.91 -5.26 23.05
N ASP A 192 17.09 -6.26 23.37
CA ASP A 192 16.48 -7.18 22.41
C ASP A 192 15.48 -6.51 21.45
N LYS A 193 15.09 -5.26 21.75
CA LYS A 193 14.26 -4.43 20.87
C LYS A 193 15.06 -3.44 20.01
N MET A 194 16.38 -3.42 20.14
CA MET A 194 17.21 -2.37 19.55
C MET A 194 17.97 -2.86 18.32
N GLU A 195 17.52 -2.36 17.19
CA GLU A 195 18.04 -2.74 15.88
C GLU A 195 19.17 -1.81 15.45
N GLU A 196 20.09 -2.29 14.62
CA GLU A 196 21.21 -1.50 14.09
C GLU A 196 20.72 -0.20 13.43
N VAL A 197 19.62 -0.27 12.67
CA VAL A 197 19.01 0.89 12.00
C VAL A 197 18.54 1.93 13.01
N SER A 198 17.84 1.52 14.07
CA SER A 198 17.36 2.42 15.14
C SER A 198 18.56 3.08 15.83
N PHE A 199 19.58 2.30 16.17
CA PHE A 199 20.79 2.83 16.81
C PHE A 199 21.54 3.81 15.90
N GLY A 200 21.66 3.50 14.61
CA GLY A 200 22.27 4.38 13.61
C GLY A 200 21.58 5.73 13.49
N ILE A 201 20.24 5.73 13.46
CA ILE A 201 19.42 6.94 13.49
C ILE A 201 19.70 7.77 14.75
N TRP A 202 19.76 7.14 15.92
CA TRP A 202 20.06 7.84 17.17
C TRP A 202 21.47 8.46 17.16
N MET A 203 22.46 7.79 16.56
CA MET A 203 23.81 8.34 16.38
C MET A 203 23.81 9.55 15.44
N ASN A 204 22.99 9.52 14.37
CA ASN A 204 22.82 10.65 13.47
C ASN A 204 22.22 11.87 14.19
N VAL A 205 21.21 11.65 15.04
CA VAL A 205 20.63 12.71 15.88
C VAL A 205 21.67 13.28 16.86
N LEU A 206 22.44 12.42 17.54
CA LEU A 206 23.53 12.86 18.43
C LEU A 206 24.57 13.69 17.68
N ARG A 207 24.88 13.36 16.43
CA ARG A 207 25.83 14.12 15.60
C ARG A 207 25.32 15.53 15.30
N ARG A 208 24.03 15.67 14.98
CA ARG A 208 23.41 16.94 14.59
C ARG A 208 23.17 17.87 15.78
N ILE A 209 22.89 17.32 16.96
CA ILE A 209 22.65 18.09 18.18
C ILE A 209 23.89 18.02 19.07
N GLU A 210 24.77 19.02 18.94
CA GLU A 210 25.99 19.12 19.74
C GLU A 210 25.67 19.15 21.24
N GLY A 211 26.45 18.40 22.03
CA GLY A 211 26.28 18.33 23.50
C GLY A 211 25.07 17.52 24.00
N SER A 212 24.25 16.94 23.13
CA SER A 212 23.16 16.03 23.54
C SER A 212 23.68 14.69 24.07
N VAL A 213 22.92 14.02 24.93
CA VAL A 213 23.29 12.74 25.54
C VAL A 213 22.17 11.74 25.33
N LEU A 214 22.52 10.51 24.94
CA LEU A 214 21.59 9.38 24.83
C LEU A 214 21.62 8.57 26.12
N PHE A 215 20.48 8.45 26.77
CA PHE A 215 20.28 7.61 27.95
C PHE A 215 19.61 6.29 27.57
N LEU A 216 20.27 5.20 27.92
CA LEU A 216 19.81 3.83 27.70
C LEU A 216 19.63 3.10 29.03
N LEU A 217 18.80 2.06 29.05
CA LEU A 217 18.67 1.19 30.21
C LEU A 217 19.92 0.30 30.33
N ARG A 218 20.46 0.13 31.54
CA ARG A 218 21.56 -0.81 31.80
C ARG A 218 21.13 -2.26 31.52
N ALA A 219 22.00 -3.03 30.87
CA ALA A 219 21.73 -4.42 30.55
C ALA A 219 21.79 -5.28 31.83
N ARG A 220 21.09 -6.43 31.83
CA ARG A 220 21.19 -7.40 32.94
C ARG A 220 22.47 -8.23 32.79
N ASP A 221 23.08 -8.57 33.91
CA ASP A 221 24.23 -9.46 33.98
C ASP A 221 23.86 -10.92 33.61
N PRO A 222 24.83 -11.74 33.14
CA PRO A 222 26.27 -11.47 33.06
C PRO A 222 26.73 -10.77 31.77
N LEU A 223 25.88 -10.68 30.75
CA LEU A 223 26.27 -10.13 29.44
C LEU A 223 26.26 -8.60 29.38
N GLY A 224 25.71 -7.93 30.40
CA GLY A 224 25.43 -6.50 30.32
C GLY A 224 26.66 -5.63 30.05
N THR A 225 27.76 -5.87 30.76
CA THR A 225 29.02 -5.16 30.54
C THR A 225 29.54 -5.31 29.11
N SER A 226 29.37 -6.48 28.50
CA SER A 226 29.82 -6.73 27.12
C SER A 226 28.94 -6.01 26.10
N ILE A 227 27.62 -6.01 26.31
CA ILE A 227 26.65 -5.27 25.46
C ILE A 227 26.98 -3.77 25.48
N GLU A 228 27.13 -3.19 26.68
CA GLU A 228 27.43 -1.77 26.86
C GLU A 228 28.77 -1.39 26.20
N SER A 229 29.79 -2.23 26.37
CA SER A 229 31.10 -2.04 25.73
C SER A 229 31.01 -2.07 24.21
N ASN A 230 30.24 -2.99 23.63
CA ASN A 230 30.04 -3.09 22.19
C ASN A 230 29.33 -1.86 21.62
N LEU A 231 28.31 -1.35 22.31
CA LEU A 231 27.60 -0.14 21.89
C LEU A 231 28.48 1.10 21.97
N HIS A 232 29.35 1.20 22.98
CA HIS A 232 30.36 2.26 23.05
C HIS A 232 31.38 2.16 21.90
N LEU A 233 31.83 0.96 21.55
CA LEU A 233 32.72 0.75 20.40
C LEU A 233 32.05 1.12 19.08
N LEU A 234 30.79 0.71 18.89
CA LEU A 234 30.00 1.04 17.70
C LEU A 234 29.79 2.54 17.59
N ALA A 235 29.39 3.21 18.67
CA ALA A 235 29.25 4.66 18.70
C ALA A 235 30.55 5.39 18.32
N ARG A 236 31.69 4.92 18.86
CA ARG A 236 33.02 5.45 18.49
C ARG A 236 33.31 5.28 17.01
N SER A 237 32.99 4.12 16.43
CA SER A 237 33.17 3.87 14.99
C SER A 237 32.31 4.80 14.12
N LEU A 238 31.16 5.25 14.63
CA LEU A 238 30.25 6.19 13.98
C LEU A 238 30.58 7.67 14.29
N GLY A 239 31.72 7.94 14.91
CA GLY A 239 32.20 9.30 15.23
C GLY A 239 31.53 9.95 16.44
N ILE A 240 30.84 9.17 17.29
CA ILE A 240 30.19 9.66 18.51
C ILE A 240 31.03 9.28 19.73
N SER A 241 31.30 10.25 20.60
CA SER A 241 32.00 9.98 21.87
C SER A 241 31.19 9.01 22.74
N PRO A 242 31.79 7.90 23.22
CA PRO A 242 31.11 6.96 24.13
C PRO A 242 30.54 7.62 25.39
N ALA A 243 31.14 8.71 25.86
CA ALA A 243 30.65 9.47 27.02
C ALA A 243 29.28 10.12 26.80
N ARG A 244 28.80 10.22 25.54
CA ARG A 244 27.46 10.70 25.19
C ARG A 244 26.41 9.60 25.21
N ILE A 245 26.77 8.35 25.54
CA ILE A 245 25.84 7.23 25.73
C ILE A 245 25.96 6.77 27.19
N VAL A 246 24.91 7.01 27.96
CA VAL A 246 24.88 6.76 29.40
C VAL A 246 23.88 5.64 29.71
N PHE A 247 24.35 4.59 30.37
CA PHE A 247 23.52 3.47 30.81
C PHE A 247 23.06 3.65 32.25
N LEU A 248 21.75 3.75 32.48
CA LEU A 248 21.18 3.94 33.81
C LEU A 248 20.61 2.63 34.38
N PRO A 249 20.80 2.35 35.68
CA PRO A 249 20.26 1.14 36.29
C PRO A 249 18.73 1.12 36.28
N ARG A 250 18.15 -0.06 36.46
CA ARG A 250 16.71 -0.17 36.76
C ARG A 250 16.42 0.54 38.08
N ALA A 251 15.28 1.20 38.15
CA ALA A 251 14.83 1.93 39.32
C ALA A 251 13.41 1.47 39.71
N PRO A 252 13.00 1.63 40.98
CA PRO A 252 11.60 1.50 41.36
C PRO A 252 10.70 2.36 40.48
N HIS A 253 9.48 1.91 40.20
CA HIS A 253 8.61 2.54 39.18
C HIS A 253 8.39 4.05 39.40
N ALA A 254 8.10 4.49 40.62
CA ALA A 254 7.94 5.92 40.91
C ALA A 254 9.21 6.74 40.59
N THR A 255 10.39 6.23 40.96
CA THR A 255 11.67 6.85 40.61
C THR A 255 11.92 6.80 39.10
N HIS A 256 11.47 5.73 38.43
CA HIS A 256 11.55 5.62 36.98
C HIS A 256 10.76 6.73 36.30
N LEU A 257 9.50 6.95 36.65
CA LEU A 257 8.68 8.01 36.05
C LEU A 257 9.26 9.40 36.33
N THR A 258 9.76 9.64 37.54
CA THR A 258 10.46 10.90 37.87
C THR A 258 11.67 11.12 36.97
N ARG A 259 12.49 10.10 36.66
CA ARG A 259 13.63 10.31 35.74
C ARG A 259 13.19 10.57 34.31
N LEU A 260 12.07 9.98 33.86
CA LEU A 260 11.56 10.17 32.49
C LEU A 260 11.23 11.64 32.24
N SER A 261 10.68 12.36 33.22
CA SER A 261 10.35 13.77 33.09
C SER A 261 11.56 14.66 32.74
N GLY A 262 12.78 14.18 33.00
CA GLY A 262 14.03 14.86 32.63
C GLY A 262 14.50 14.61 31.19
N CYS A 263 13.95 13.62 30.50
CA CYS A 263 14.26 13.32 29.10
C CYS A 263 13.69 14.40 28.21
N SER A 264 14.44 14.91 27.24
CA SER A 264 13.98 15.89 26.26
C SER A 264 13.06 15.27 25.22
N VAL A 265 13.41 14.06 24.76
CA VAL A 265 12.66 13.28 23.78
C VAL A 265 12.90 11.78 24.01
N MET A 266 11.90 10.96 23.72
CA MET A 266 12.04 9.52 23.57
C MET A 266 12.21 9.17 22.09
N LEU A 267 13.20 8.34 21.76
CA LEU A 267 13.41 7.81 20.41
C LEU A 267 13.09 6.32 20.42
N ASP A 268 12.03 5.92 19.74
CA ASP A 268 11.59 4.53 19.73
C ASP A 268 12.38 3.66 18.74
N THR A 269 12.17 2.36 18.84
CA THR A 269 12.71 1.31 17.96
C THR A 269 11.68 0.90 16.91
N LEU A 270 12.16 0.51 15.73
CA LEU A 270 11.29 0.40 14.54
C LEU A 270 10.47 -0.89 14.47
N ILE A 271 11.10 -2.06 14.69
CA ILE A 271 10.47 -3.37 14.45
C ILE A 271 9.71 -3.83 15.69
N TYR A 272 10.33 -3.71 16.86
CA TYR A 272 9.70 -3.99 18.14
C TYR A 272 9.63 -2.69 18.93
N ASN A 273 8.50 -2.01 18.87
CA ASN A 273 8.32 -0.72 19.54
C ASN A 273 8.41 -0.80 21.08
N ALA A 274 8.54 0.36 21.69
CA ALA A 274 8.19 0.57 23.09
C ALA A 274 6.71 0.21 23.34
N HIS A 275 6.48 -0.52 24.42
CA HIS A 275 5.13 -0.88 24.89
C HIS A 275 4.88 -0.13 26.19
N THR A 276 5.08 -0.77 27.36
CA THR A 276 5.05 -0.11 28.68
C THR A 276 5.95 1.12 28.74
N THR A 277 7.12 1.05 28.11
CA THR A 277 8.03 2.20 28.08
C THR A 277 7.38 3.41 27.38
N MET A 278 6.59 3.21 26.32
CA MET A 278 5.91 4.31 25.64
C MET A 278 4.84 4.95 26.52
N SER A 279 4.00 4.13 27.18
CA SER A 279 3.02 4.64 28.13
C SER A 279 3.67 5.35 29.31
N ASP A 280 4.82 4.89 29.82
CA ASP A 280 5.57 5.58 30.87
C ASP A 280 6.07 6.97 30.42
N PHE A 281 6.61 7.07 29.19
CA PHE A 281 7.09 8.34 28.64
C PHE A 281 5.96 9.34 28.39
N ILE A 282 4.82 8.87 27.86
CA ILE A 282 3.62 9.68 27.66
C ILE A 282 3.07 10.15 29.00
N TRP A 283 3.00 9.27 30.00
CA TRP A 283 2.56 9.62 31.36
C TRP A 283 3.45 10.69 31.99
N ALA A 284 4.78 10.59 31.78
CA ALA A 284 5.75 11.60 32.22
C ALA A 284 5.76 12.88 31.35
N GLY A 285 4.88 12.97 30.34
CA GLY A 285 4.72 14.13 29.47
C GLY A 285 5.86 14.33 28.46
N VAL A 286 6.59 13.28 28.08
CA VAL A 286 7.76 13.38 27.19
C VAL A 286 7.37 13.16 25.73
N PRO A 287 7.71 14.09 24.81
CA PRO A 287 7.52 13.88 23.38
C PRO A 287 8.28 12.64 22.91
N SER A 288 7.61 11.78 22.15
CA SER A 288 8.13 10.46 21.81
C SER A 288 7.97 10.18 20.32
N TYR A 289 9.06 9.90 19.60
CA TYR A 289 9.02 9.65 18.16
C TYR A 289 9.06 8.14 17.88
N SER A 290 8.09 7.66 17.10
CA SER A 290 8.00 6.27 16.67
C SER A 290 7.44 6.18 15.24
N ILE A 291 7.58 5.02 14.61
CA ILE A 291 7.05 4.71 13.28
C ILE A 291 6.09 3.53 13.42
N LYS A 292 4.81 3.77 13.12
CA LYS A 292 3.77 2.76 13.19
C LYS A 292 3.85 1.82 11.99
N GLY A 293 3.94 0.52 12.24
CA GLY A 293 3.85 -0.51 11.22
C GLY A 293 5.11 -0.69 10.36
N TYR A 294 6.30 -0.40 10.88
CA TYR A 294 7.54 -0.55 10.12
C TYR A 294 7.91 -2.04 9.91
N GLY A 295 8.00 -2.49 8.64
CA GLY A 295 8.38 -3.88 8.30
C GLY A 295 8.09 -4.26 6.84
N ARG A 296 8.57 -5.44 6.40
CA ARG A 296 8.51 -5.90 4.99
C ARG A 296 7.14 -6.37 4.50
N ILE A 297 6.15 -6.55 5.38
CA ILE A 297 4.77 -6.98 5.08
C ILE A 297 3.86 -6.31 6.12
N GLN A 298 3.13 -5.26 5.74
CA GLN A 298 2.13 -4.48 6.52
C GLN A 298 2.45 -4.04 7.98
N GLY A 299 3.60 -4.38 8.56
CA GLY A 299 4.00 -4.06 9.94
C GLY A 299 3.25 -4.88 10.99
N SER A 300 3.96 -5.67 11.79
CA SER A 300 3.39 -6.53 12.85
C SER A 300 2.76 -5.73 14.00
N MET A 301 1.89 -6.36 14.80
CA MET A 301 1.35 -5.76 16.04
C MET A 301 2.45 -5.13 16.91
N ALA A 302 3.59 -5.81 17.10
CA ALA A 302 4.73 -5.31 17.88
C ALA A 302 5.35 -3.99 17.34
N SER A 303 5.21 -3.72 16.04
CA SER A 303 5.67 -2.49 15.36
C SER A 303 4.61 -1.38 15.33
N ARG A 304 3.41 -1.63 15.86
CA ARG A 304 2.28 -0.69 15.84
C ARG A 304 1.93 -0.12 17.22
N VAL A 305 2.39 -0.75 18.31
CA VAL A 305 1.98 -0.38 19.68
C VAL A 305 2.33 1.06 20.03
N ALA A 306 3.55 1.51 19.80
CA ALA A 306 3.92 2.88 20.17
C ALA A 306 3.18 3.91 19.33
N GLY A 307 3.06 3.69 18.01
CA GLY A 307 2.28 4.55 17.13
C GLY A 307 0.82 4.63 17.57
N ALA A 308 0.18 3.50 17.83
CA ALA A 308 -1.17 3.44 18.40
C ALA A 308 -1.34 4.32 19.64
N PHE A 309 -0.40 4.23 20.59
CA PHE A 309 -0.40 5.11 21.76
C PHE A 309 -0.35 6.60 21.41
N LEU A 310 0.52 6.98 20.48
CA LEU A 310 0.65 8.37 20.01
C LEU A 310 -0.62 8.87 19.33
N ASP A 311 -1.25 8.05 18.48
CA ASP A 311 -2.54 8.37 17.83
C ASP A 311 -3.62 8.63 18.89
N ASN A 312 -3.72 7.74 19.88
CA ASN A 312 -4.78 7.77 20.89
C ASN A 312 -4.67 8.97 21.83
N VAL A 313 -3.45 9.43 22.12
CA VAL A 313 -3.21 10.67 22.87
C VAL A 313 -3.12 11.92 21.99
N GLY A 314 -3.26 11.79 20.66
CA GLY A 314 -3.24 12.91 19.72
C GLY A 314 -1.89 13.61 19.62
N ASP A 315 -0.79 12.86 19.65
CA ASP A 315 0.56 13.38 19.41
C ASP A 315 0.98 13.15 17.95
N GLU A 316 1.44 14.22 17.30
CA GLU A 316 1.82 14.27 15.88
C GLU A 316 3.30 13.91 15.66
N SER A 317 3.87 13.13 16.58
CA SER A 317 5.27 12.71 16.61
C SER A 317 5.53 11.43 15.83
N GLN A 318 4.49 10.81 15.26
CA GLN A 318 4.64 9.78 14.22
C GLN A 318 5.16 10.39 12.91
N THR A 319 6.09 9.70 12.26
CA THR A 319 6.77 10.23 11.09
C THR A 319 7.36 9.12 10.21
N SER A 320 7.89 9.49 9.04
CA SER A 320 8.62 8.57 8.16
C SER A 320 10.06 8.33 8.66
N LEU A 321 10.76 7.33 8.12
CA LEU A 321 12.14 7.00 8.52
C LEU A 321 13.07 8.22 8.44
N LYS A 322 12.96 8.99 7.35
CA LYS A 322 13.71 10.23 7.15
C LYS A 322 13.22 11.36 8.06
N GLY A 323 11.91 11.45 8.25
CA GLY A 323 11.30 12.42 9.15
C GLY A 323 11.66 12.19 10.62
N LEU A 324 12.04 10.99 11.05
CA LEU A 324 12.47 10.74 12.44
C LEU A 324 13.78 11.47 12.76
N GLU A 325 14.77 11.42 11.87
CA GLU A 325 16.02 12.18 12.04
C GLU A 325 15.81 13.69 11.93
N ASP A 326 15.09 14.11 10.89
CA ASP A 326 14.94 15.52 10.54
C ASP A 326 14.03 16.25 11.55
N ASN A 327 12.90 15.65 11.93
CA ASN A 327 11.96 16.28 12.86
C ASN A 327 12.51 16.33 14.29
N VAL A 328 13.23 15.30 14.75
CA VAL A 328 13.89 15.31 16.06
C VAL A 328 14.97 16.39 16.10
N SER A 329 15.80 16.45 15.05
CA SER A 329 16.89 17.45 14.98
C SER A 329 16.35 18.88 14.91
N LEU A 330 15.29 19.12 14.14
CA LEU A 330 14.63 20.43 14.03
C LEU A 330 13.96 20.84 15.35
N SER A 331 13.23 19.89 15.97
CA SER A 331 12.48 20.14 17.21
C SER A 331 13.37 20.37 18.43
N LEU A 332 14.62 19.91 18.42
CA LEU A 332 15.52 20.06 19.57
C LEU A 332 16.69 21.01 19.30
N GLY A 333 17.05 21.25 18.04
CA GLY A 333 18.19 22.08 17.64
C GLY A 333 17.90 23.58 17.51
N THR A 334 16.63 24.01 17.64
CA THR A 334 16.23 25.42 17.43
C THR A 334 15.46 25.96 18.64
N ASN A 335 15.47 27.28 18.83
CA ASN A 335 14.69 27.94 19.90
C ASN A 335 13.18 27.69 19.72
N LEU A 336 12.69 27.83 18.47
CA LEU A 336 11.30 27.54 18.12
C LEU A 336 10.94 26.07 18.35
N GLY A 337 11.85 25.15 17.99
CA GLY A 337 11.68 23.73 18.26
C GLY A 337 11.51 23.42 19.75
N ARG A 338 12.33 24.04 20.62
CA ARG A 338 12.23 23.87 22.07
C ARG A 338 10.89 24.37 22.62
N GLU A 339 10.39 25.50 22.13
CA GLU A 339 9.08 26.04 22.51
C GLU A 339 7.94 25.11 22.07
N LEU A 340 7.99 24.60 20.84
CA LEU A 340 7.04 23.61 20.34
C LEU A 340 7.11 22.30 21.14
N GLY A 341 8.31 21.87 21.53
CA GLY A 341 8.54 20.74 22.42
C GLY A 341 7.87 20.92 23.78
N ASN A 342 8.00 22.09 24.41
CA ASN A 342 7.33 22.43 25.67
C ASN A 342 5.80 22.43 25.54
N ASN A 343 5.26 22.93 24.42
CA ASN A 343 3.83 22.86 24.15
C ASN A 343 3.32 21.42 23.97
N ARG A 344 4.13 20.55 23.33
CA ARG A 344 3.81 19.12 23.22
C ARG A 344 3.81 18.43 24.58
N ARG A 345 4.77 18.74 25.46
CA ARG A 345 4.77 18.23 26.85
C ARG A 345 3.47 18.52 27.57
N LEU A 346 3.02 19.78 27.49
CA LEU A 346 1.77 20.20 28.12
C LEU A 346 0.56 19.46 27.52
N LYS A 347 0.52 19.32 26.19
CA LYS A 347 -0.55 18.58 25.51
C LYS A 347 -0.59 17.12 25.96
N LEU A 348 0.56 16.46 26.08
CA LEU A 348 0.68 15.09 26.56
C LEU A 348 0.24 14.95 28.02
N ALA A 349 0.70 15.84 28.90
CA ALA A 349 0.29 15.88 30.31
C ALA A 349 -1.23 16.04 30.47
N MET A 350 -1.85 16.89 29.66
CA MET A 350 -3.30 17.09 29.67
C MET A 350 -4.03 15.86 29.12
N ASN A 351 -3.53 15.27 28.04
CA ASN A 351 -4.19 14.15 27.36
C ASN A 351 -4.04 12.84 28.14
N SER A 352 -2.91 12.59 28.81
CA SER A 352 -2.73 11.42 29.67
C SER A 352 -3.75 11.38 30.81
N MET A 353 -4.21 12.52 31.31
CA MET A 353 -5.26 12.61 32.34
C MET A 353 -6.70 12.56 31.81
N ARG A 354 -6.90 12.85 30.51
CA ARG A 354 -8.24 13.04 29.91
C ARG A 354 -8.66 11.90 29.00
N LYS A 355 -7.71 11.09 28.52
CA LYS A 355 -7.95 10.03 27.55
C LYS A 355 -8.14 8.69 28.26
N GLU A 356 -9.05 7.89 27.71
CA GLU A 356 -9.54 6.65 28.32
C GLU A 356 -8.46 5.55 28.44
N HIS A 357 -7.35 5.66 27.70
CA HIS A 357 -6.18 4.76 27.78
C HIS A 357 -5.45 4.75 29.14
N PHE A 358 -5.66 5.79 29.95
CA PHE A 358 -5.11 5.89 31.31
C PHE A 358 -6.21 5.88 32.37
N ASP A 359 -7.48 5.67 31.98
CA ASP A 359 -8.57 5.43 32.92
C ASP A 359 -8.68 3.92 33.17
N THR A 360 -7.88 3.43 34.12
CA THR A 360 -7.87 2.02 34.54
C THR A 360 -9.28 1.50 34.85
N SER A 361 -10.15 2.33 35.42
CA SER A 361 -11.51 1.89 35.75
C SER A 361 -12.36 1.68 34.50
N GLN A 362 -12.23 2.55 33.50
CA GLN A 362 -12.90 2.36 32.21
C GLN A 362 -12.34 1.16 31.45
N ILE A 363 -11.02 0.95 31.48
CA ILE A 363 -10.37 -0.21 30.88
C ILE A 363 -10.93 -1.50 31.50
N VAL A 364 -11.00 -1.58 32.83
CA VAL A 364 -11.59 -2.73 33.53
C VAL A 364 -13.02 -2.97 33.07
N ARG A 365 -13.87 -1.93 33.06
CA ARG A 365 -15.27 -2.07 32.61
C ARG A 365 -15.38 -2.59 31.18
N ASN A 366 -14.55 -2.09 30.27
CA ASN A 366 -14.54 -2.55 28.89
C ASN A 366 -14.13 -4.03 28.80
N ILE A 367 -13.13 -4.45 29.60
CA ILE A 367 -12.68 -5.84 29.63
C ILE A 367 -13.71 -6.77 30.29
N GLU A 368 -14.39 -6.32 31.34
CA GLU A 368 -15.51 -7.04 31.95
C GLU A 368 -16.67 -7.26 30.99
N GLU A 369 -17.01 -6.22 30.22
CA GLU A 369 -18.02 -6.32 29.17
C GLU A 369 -17.57 -7.34 28.12
N ALA A 370 -16.29 -7.31 27.74
CA ALA A 370 -15.68 -8.31 26.87
C ALA A 370 -15.87 -9.73 27.40
N TYR A 371 -15.60 -9.97 28.69
CA TYR A 371 -15.78 -11.26 29.35
C TYR A 371 -17.23 -11.73 29.34
N LYS A 372 -18.17 -10.86 29.74
CA LYS A 372 -19.60 -11.18 29.73
C LYS A 372 -20.09 -11.49 28.33
N ILE A 373 -19.59 -10.79 27.31
CA ILE A 373 -19.99 -11.05 25.93
C ILE A 373 -19.51 -12.43 25.50
N VAL A 374 -18.24 -12.77 25.72
CA VAL A 374 -17.70 -14.07 25.28
C VAL A 374 -18.28 -15.26 26.05
N ASP A 375 -18.58 -15.09 27.35
CA ASP A 375 -19.20 -16.11 28.20
C ASP A 375 -20.64 -16.48 27.77
N ARG A 376 -21.35 -15.57 27.08
CA ARG A 376 -22.75 -15.77 26.69
C ARG A 376 -22.94 -16.50 25.37
N PHE A 377 -21.87 -16.83 24.65
CA PHE A 377 -21.97 -17.53 23.37
C PHE A 377 -21.84 -19.04 23.54
N GLU A 378 -22.89 -19.80 23.20
CA GLU A 378 -22.81 -21.27 23.14
C GLU A 378 -21.83 -21.76 22.06
N GLU A 379 -21.70 -21.00 20.96
CA GLU A 379 -20.68 -21.20 19.93
C GLU A 379 -19.83 -19.92 19.77
N HIS A 380 -18.58 -19.97 20.23
CA HIS A 380 -17.60 -18.87 20.17
C HIS A 380 -17.07 -18.61 18.75
N SER A 381 -17.94 -18.52 17.74
CA SER A 381 -17.57 -18.57 16.32
C SER A 381 -17.29 -17.22 15.67
N MET A 382 -17.56 -16.09 16.35
CA MET A 382 -17.53 -14.74 15.76
C MET A 382 -16.48 -13.83 16.40
N HIS A 383 -16.02 -12.83 15.65
CA HIS A 383 -15.30 -11.68 16.20
C HIS A 383 -16.22 -10.81 17.05
N VAL A 384 -15.69 -10.28 18.16
CA VAL A 384 -16.48 -9.48 19.09
C VAL A 384 -15.91 -8.07 19.15
N VAL A 385 -16.75 -7.08 18.84
CA VAL A 385 -16.43 -5.67 19.03
C VAL A 385 -17.04 -5.19 20.33
N VAL A 386 -16.19 -4.83 21.29
CA VAL A 386 -16.61 -4.22 22.54
C VAL A 386 -16.57 -2.72 22.35
N ARG A 387 -17.73 -2.06 22.40
CA ARG A 387 -17.82 -0.61 22.22
C ARG A 387 -17.46 0.15 23.50
N PRO A 388 -16.91 1.37 23.37
CA PRO A 388 -16.71 2.19 24.53
C PRO A 388 -18.08 2.61 25.03
N GLY A 389 -18.34 2.36 26.31
CA GLY A 389 -19.21 3.27 27.06
C GLY A 389 -18.50 4.63 27.11
N SER A 390 -18.56 5.41 26.03
CA SER A 390 -18.05 6.77 26.02
C SER A 390 -18.94 7.60 26.94
N LYS A 391 -18.37 8.43 27.81
CA LYS A 391 -19.12 9.48 28.53
C LYS A 391 -19.84 10.38 27.51
N GLY A 392 -21.08 10.06 27.21
CA GLY A 392 -21.88 10.73 26.20
C GLY A 392 -23.35 10.40 26.41
N ASP A 393 -23.97 11.12 27.35
CA ASP A 393 -25.36 11.00 27.78
C ASP A 393 -25.64 9.75 28.62
N GLY A 394 -25.47 9.85 29.95
CA GLY A 394 -25.72 8.73 30.87
C GLY A 394 -27.16 8.18 30.82
N LEU A 395 -28.10 8.91 30.22
CA LEU A 395 -29.44 8.41 29.90
C LEU A 395 -29.42 7.48 28.68
N LYS A 396 -28.57 7.74 27.69
CA LYS A 396 -28.32 6.88 26.52
C LYS A 396 -27.75 5.55 26.95
N ASP A 397 -26.64 5.55 27.69
CA ASP A 397 -25.99 4.34 28.17
C ASP A 397 -26.92 3.51 29.08
N LEU A 398 -27.67 4.18 29.97
CA LEU A 398 -28.68 3.52 30.81
C LEU A 398 -29.82 2.89 29.99
N THR A 399 -30.26 3.57 28.93
CA THR A 399 -31.36 3.09 28.08
C THR A 399 -30.89 1.95 27.19
N LEU A 400 -29.66 2.01 26.68
CA LEU A 400 -29.03 0.94 25.92
C LEU A 400 -28.75 -0.29 26.81
N GLY A 401 -28.23 -0.08 28.02
CA GLY A 401 -28.04 -1.14 29.00
C GLY A 401 -29.36 -1.81 29.40
N LYS A 402 -30.45 -1.05 29.54
CA LYS A 402 -31.80 -1.60 29.77
C LYS A 402 -32.34 -2.37 28.56
N LEU A 403 -32.01 -1.94 27.35
CA LEU A 403 -32.37 -2.63 26.11
C LEU A 403 -31.69 -3.99 26.03
N ILE A 404 -30.37 -3.98 26.21
CA ILE A 404 -29.52 -5.17 26.19
C ILE A 404 -29.96 -6.14 27.31
N ALA A 405 -30.15 -5.67 28.54
CA ALA A 405 -30.66 -6.50 29.64
C ALA A 405 -32.05 -7.10 29.36
N ALA A 406 -32.95 -6.38 28.68
CA ALA A 406 -34.27 -6.88 28.31
C ALA A 406 -34.21 -7.94 27.18
N LEU A 407 -33.22 -7.85 26.29
CA LEU A 407 -32.94 -8.90 25.31
C LEU A 407 -32.38 -10.16 25.98
N GLU A 408 -31.45 -9.98 26.92
CA GLU A 408 -30.82 -11.06 27.69
C GLU A 408 -31.81 -11.88 28.53
N THR A 409 -32.84 -11.23 29.11
CA THR A 409 -33.89 -11.92 29.87
C THR A 409 -35.03 -12.47 29.01
N LYS A 410 -34.91 -12.40 27.68
CA LYS A 410 -35.97 -12.75 26.70
C LYS A 410 -37.29 -11.99 26.93
N GLU A 411 -37.23 -10.80 27.52
CA GLU A 411 -38.39 -9.89 27.66
C GLU A 411 -38.58 -9.09 26.37
N VAL A 412 -38.84 -9.78 25.26
CA VAL A 412 -38.73 -9.22 23.90
C VAL A 412 -39.65 -8.00 23.66
N GLU A 413 -40.84 -7.98 24.26
CA GLU A 413 -41.77 -6.84 24.18
C GLU A 413 -41.24 -5.59 24.90
N LYS A 414 -40.56 -5.78 26.03
CA LYS A 414 -39.93 -4.69 26.78
C LYS A 414 -38.69 -4.19 26.07
N ALA A 415 -37.89 -5.10 25.50
CA ALA A 415 -36.74 -4.74 24.66
C ALA A 415 -37.18 -3.87 23.48
N ALA A 416 -38.26 -4.21 22.77
CA ALA A 416 -38.71 -3.41 21.64
C ALA A 416 -39.19 -2.01 22.03
N ILE A 417 -39.86 -1.87 23.18
CA ILE A 417 -40.27 -0.56 23.71
C ILE A 417 -39.04 0.29 24.04
N ILE A 418 -37.99 -0.31 24.61
CA ILE A 418 -36.76 0.40 24.96
C ILE A 418 -35.97 0.76 23.69
N ALA A 419 -35.85 -0.16 22.74
CA ALA A 419 -35.18 0.06 21.46
C ALA A 419 -35.84 1.18 20.65
N HIS A 420 -37.17 1.16 20.53
CA HIS A 420 -37.93 2.22 19.86
C HIS A 420 -37.70 3.58 20.52
N ARG A 421 -37.73 3.65 21.86
CA ARG A 421 -37.44 4.88 22.60
C ARG A 421 -35.99 5.34 22.42
N PHE A 422 -35.04 4.40 22.36
CA PHE A 422 -33.63 4.69 22.15
C PHE A 422 -33.39 5.34 20.78
N VAL A 423 -33.86 4.71 19.70
CA VAL A 423 -33.67 5.24 18.34
C VAL A 423 -34.49 6.51 18.08
N THR A 424 -35.60 6.71 18.81
CA THR A 424 -36.35 7.98 18.77
C THR A 424 -35.57 9.12 19.41
N ALA A 425 -34.84 8.84 20.49
CA ALA A 425 -34.03 9.84 21.20
C ALA A 425 -32.68 10.09 20.50
N TRP A 426 -32.10 9.08 19.86
CA TRP A 426 -30.82 9.14 19.15
C TRP A 426 -30.92 8.55 17.73
N PRO A 427 -31.58 9.27 16.79
CA PRO A 427 -31.88 8.74 15.45
C PRO A 427 -30.68 8.63 14.51
N GLU A 428 -29.52 9.18 14.87
CA GLU A 428 -28.27 9.10 14.10
C GLU A 428 -27.32 8.02 14.64
N ASP A 429 -27.76 7.20 15.60
CA ASP A 429 -26.94 6.15 16.20
C ASP A 429 -27.12 4.81 15.45
N SER A 430 -26.14 4.44 14.62
CA SER A 430 -26.18 3.22 13.81
C SER A 430 -26.38 1.95 14.65
N ASP A 431 -25.90 1.96 15.88
CA ASP A 431 -25.80 0.81 16.76
C ASP A 431 -27.16 0.53 17.42
N GLY A 432 -27.84 1.59 17.85
CA GLY A 432 -29.22 1.55 18.31
C GLY A 432 -30.17 1.03 17.25
N TRP A 433 -29.99 1.43 15.98
CA TRP A 433 -30.78 0.91 14.87
C TRP A 433 -30.48 -0.57 14.58
N HIS A 434 -29.22 -0.99 14.63
CA HIS A 434 -28.83 -2.40 14.47
C HIS A 434 -29.42 -3.27 15.59
N LEU A 435 -29.28 -2.86 16.85
CA LEU A 435 -29.85 -3.58 18.00
C LEU A 435 -31.38 -3.63 17.95
N TYR A 436 -32.03 -2.54 17.52
CA TYR A 436 -33.48 -2.55 17.33
C TYR A 436 -33.90 -3.56 16.24
N ALA A 437 -33.11 -3.69 15.17
CA ALA A 437 -33.36 -4.70 14.15
C ALA A 437 -33.31 -6.12 14.72
N LEU A 438 -32.32 -6.42 15.56
CA LEU A 438 -32.20 -7.73 16.23
C LEU A 438 -33.38 -8.01 17.17
N VAL A 439 -33.86 -6.99 17.90
CA VAL A 439 -35.03 -7.12 18.78
C VAL A 439 -36.29 -7.48 17.97
N GLU A 440 -36.52 -6.80 16.85
CA GLU A 440 -37.69 -7.08 16.01
C GLU A 440 -37.58 -8.45 15.32
N MET A 441 -36.36 -8.92 15.03
CA MET A 441 -36.12 -10.28 14.53
C MET A 441 -36.54 -11.33 15.57
N GLU A 442 -36.16 -11.16 16.85
CA GLU A 442 -36.60 -12.02 17.96
C GLU A 442 -38.13 -11.96 18.21
N ARG A 443 -38.80 -10.85 17.85
CA ARG A 443 -40.27 -10.74 17.90
C ARG A 443 -40.97 -11.43 16.71
N GLY A 444 -40.21 -11.94 15.74
CA GLY A 444 -40.74 -12.42 14.46
C GLY A 444 -41.23 -11.29 13.54
N GLY A 445 -40.88 -10.03 13.83
CA GLY A 445 -41.21 -8.83 13.05
C GLY A 445 -40.19 -8.56 11.96
N LEU A 446 -40.01 -9.50 11.04
CA LEU A 446 -38.91 -9.50 10.08
C LEU A 446 -38.90 -8.27 9.13
N GLU A 447 -40.06 -7.79 8.67
CA GLU A 447 -40.11 -6.59 7.81
C GLU A 447 -39.73 -5.30 8.57
N ARG A 448 -40.00 -5.27 9.89
CA ARG A 448 -39.55 -4.16 10.74
C ARG A 448 -38.04 -4.25 10.99
N ALA A 449 -37.53 -5.45 11.23
CA ALA A 449 -36.08 -5.68 11.37
C ALA A 449 -35.31 -5.20 10.13
N GLU A 450 -35.83 -5.48 8.92
CA GLU A 450 -35.24 -5.02 7.66
C GLU A 450 -35.13 -3.49 7.55
N GLN A 451 -36.18 -2.77 7.95
CA GLN A 451 -36.21 -1.29 7.94
C GLN A 451 -35.17 -0.71 8.91
N MET A 452 -35.06 -1.27 10.11
CA MET A 452 -34.09 -0.82 11.11
C MET A 452 -32.65 -1.13 10.67
N MET A 453 -32.43 -2.29 10.05
CA MET A 453 -31.13 -2.69 9.53
C MET A 453 -30.68 -1.80 8.36
N THR A 454 -31.61 -1.45 7.46
CA THR A 454 -31.38 -0.46 6.39
C THR A 454 -30.92 0.87 6.95
N ARG A 455 -31.54 1.33 8.05
CA ARG A 455 -31.17 2.59 8.70
C ARG A 455 -29.77 2.51 9.32
N ALA A 456 -29.42 1.40 9.98
CA ALA A 456 -28.10 1.17 10.56
C ALA A 456 -26.98 1.26 9.52
N VAL A 457 -27.10 0.52 8.40
CA VAL A 457 -26.07 0.51 7.34
C VAL A 457 -26.04 1.80 6.51
N THR A 458 -27.13 2.58 6.48
CA THR A 458 -27.13 3.90 5.84
C THR A 458 -26.35 4.92 6.66
N ILE A 459 -26.41 4.82 7.98
CA ILE A 459 -25.69 5.72 8.90
C ILE A 459 -24.20 5.38 8.93
N ASP A 460 -23.85 4.09 9.03
CA ASP A 460 -22.45 3.64 8.94
C ASP A 460 -22.31 2.40 8.04
N PRO A 461 -21.98 2.59 6.74
CA PRO A 461 -21.86 1.49 5.79
C PRO A 461 -20.55 0.71 5.91
N SER A 462 -19.58 1.17 6.71
CA SER A 462 -18.24 0.58 6.79
C SER A 462 -18.15 -0.65 7.68
N VAL A 463 -19.21 -0.94 8.43
CA VAL A 463 -19.23 -1.98 9.48
C VAL A 463 -19.69 -3.33 8.89
N GLY A 464 -18.75 -4.21 8.58
CA GLY A 464 -19.01 -5.50 7.91
C GLY A 464 -20.06 -6.40 8.61
N PHE A 465 -20.07 -6.46 9.94
CA PHE A 465 -21.02 -7.32 10.68
C PHE A 465 -22.46 -6.79 10.70
N TYR A 466 -22.71 -5.51 10.37
CA TYR A 466 -24.07 -5.01 10.13
C TYR A 466 -24.66 -5.64 8.88
N TRP A 467 -23.88 -5.68 7.81
CA TRP A 467 -24.23 -6.32 6.56
C TRP A 467 -24.41 -7.84 6.70
N GLU A 468 -23.63 -8.48 7.58
CA GLU A 468 -23.81 -9.90 7.91
C GLU A 468 -25.20 -10.17 8.51
N ASN A 469 -25.56 -9.45 9.56
CA ASN A 469 -26.88 -9.58 10.20
C ASN A 469 -28.02 -9.15 9.27
N PHE A 470 -27.79 -8.18 8.40
CA PHE A 470 -28.75 -7.79 7.37
C PHE A 470 -29.01 -8.90 6.36
N GLY A 471 -27.95 -9.64 6.01
CA GLY A 471 -28.03 -10.86 5.24
C GLY A 471 -28.95 -11.91 5.87
N ARG A 472 -28.83 -12.12 7.18
CA ARG A 472 -29.67 -13.05 7.95
C ARG A 472 -31.15 -12.65 7.97
N VAL A 473 -31.44 -11.37 8.23
CA VAL A 473 -32.83 -10.86 8.20
C VAL A 473 -33.46 -11.06 6.83
N ALA A 474 -32.74 -10.75 5.75
CA ALA A 474 -33.23 -10.95 4.39
C ALA A 474 -33.44 -12.44 4.05
N LYS A 475 -32.60 -13.34 4.59
CA LYS A 475 -32.75 -14.79 4.43
C LYS A 475 -34.02 -15.31 5.11
N GLU A 476 -34.28 -14.88 6.35
CA GLU A 476 -35.51 -15.27 7.08
C GLU A 476 -36.78 -14.72 6.43
N LEU A 477 -36.70 -13.56 5.77
CA LEU A 477 -37.79 -13.01 4.94
C LEU A 477 -38.02 -13.76 3.61
N GLY A 478 -37.20 -14.76 3.29
CA GLY A 478 -37.23 -15.45 2.00
C GLY A 478 -36.70 -14.62 0.84
N LYS A 479 -36.01 -13.50 1.11
CA LYS A 479 -35.41 -12.61 0.11
C LYS A 479 -33.97 -13.04 -0.19
N ALA A 480 -33.83 -14.20 -0.84
CA ALA A 480 -32.53 -14.83 -1.09
C ALA A 480 -31.52 -13.91 -1.84
N ALA A 481 -31.99 -13.09 -2.78
CA ALA A 481 -31.13 -12.16 -3.53
C ALA A 481 -30.59 -11.00 -2.68
N ASP A 482 -31.42 -10.47 -1.77
CA ASP A 482 -31.03 -9.40 -0.85
C ASP A 482 -30.09 -9.97 0.23
N ALA A 483 -30.39 -11.17 0.73
CA ALA A 483 -29.53 -11.90 1.66
C ALA A 483 -28.14 -12.14 1.07
N PHE A 484 -28.07 -12.64 -0.17
CA PHE A 484 -26.82 -12.81 -0.90
C PHE A 484 -26.07 -11.48 -1.08
N SER A 485 -26.77 -10.41 -1.44
CA SER A 485 -26.16 -9.09 -1.65
C SER A 485 -25.57 -8.50 -0.37
N HIS A 486 -26.28 -8.59 0.75
CA HIS A 486 -25.80 -8.11 2.04
C HIS A 486 -24.65 -8.95 2.58
N LEU A 487 -24.74 -10.29 2.53
CA LEU A 487 -23.64 -11.18 2.96
C LEU A 487 -22.38 -10.99 2.11
N ARG A 488 -22.53 -10.68 0.81
CA ARG A 488 -21.42 -10.30 -0.06
C ARG A 488 -20.75 -9.00 0.37
N ILE A 489 -21.54 -7.97 0.71
CA ILE A 489 -20.99 -6.69 1.20
C ILE A 489 -20.26 -6.93 2.53
N ALA A 490 -20.82 -7.76 3.41
CA ALA A 490 -20.17 -8.15 4.65
C ALA A 490 -18.79 -8.79 4.41
N LEU A 491 -18.73 -9.79 3.53
CA LEU A 491 -17.49 -10.50 3.17
C LEU A 491 -16.47 -9.60 2.46
N ASN A 492 -16.91 -8.61 1.68
CA ASN A 492 -16.03 -7.64 1.03
C ASN A 492 -15.44 -6.61 2.02
N LEU A 493 -16.15 -6.30 3.11
CA LEU A 493 -15.68 -5.38 4.15
C LEU A 493 -14.79 -6.08 5.18
N SER A 494 -15.08 -7.35 5.49
CA SER A 494 -14.27 -8.22 6.35
C SER A 494 -14.64 -9.67 6.09
N PHE A 495 -13.69 -10.50 5.68
CA PHE A 495 -13.97 -11.92 5.44
C PHE A 495 -14.27 -12.67 6.75
N ASN A 496 -15.30 -13.53 6.76
CA ASN A 496 -15.63 -14.41 7.88
C ASN A 496 -16.13 -15.78 7.37
N PRO A 497 -15.51 -16.92 7.77
CA PRO A 497 -15.90 -18.27 7.33
C PRO A 497 -17.33 -18.69 7.67
N SER A 498 -17.93 -18.14 8.73
CA SER A 498 -19.31 -18.44 9.11
C SER A 498 -20.30 -17.71 8.19
N THR A 499 -20.04 -16.44 7.88
CA THR A 499 -20.77 -15.63 6.89
C THR A 499 -20.68 -16.23 5.50
N ALA A 500 -19.52 -16.77 5.12
CA ALA A 500 -19.31 -17.50 3.87
C ALA A 500 -20.18 -18.77 3.79
N ARG A 501 -20.20 -19.59 4.85
CA ARG A 501 -21.08 -20.76 4.95
C ARG A 501 -22.55 -20.37 4.85
N GLU A 502 -22.93 -19.26 5.46
CA GLU A 502 -24.29 -18.77 5.42
C GLU A 502 -24.68 -18.25 4.04
N MET A 503 -23.79 -17.53 3.36
CA MET A 503 -23.97 -17.10 1.97
C MET A 503 -24.17 -18.29 1.05
N LEU A 504 -23.38 -19.36 1.22
CA LEU A 504 -23.53 -20.62 0.46
C LEU A 504 -24.85 -21.32 0.75
N ALA A 505 -25.33 -21.28 1.99
CA ALA A 505 -26.63 -21.86 2.35
C ALA A 505 -27.81 -21.09 1.73
N VAL A 506 -27.71 -19.76 1.59
CA VAL A 506 -28.75 -18.90 0.98
C VAL A 506 -28.94 -19.18 -0.50
N VAL A 507 -27.84 -19.45 -1.20
CA VAL A 507 -27.85 -19.63 -2.66
C VAL A 507 -28.07 -21.08 -3.09
N ARG A 508 -28.22 -22.00 -2.12
CA ARG A 508 -28.29 -23.45 -2.35
C ARG A 508 -29.40 -23.83 -3.33
N GLY A 509 -29.07 -24.60 -4.37
CA GLY A 509 -29.97 -25.01 -5.44
C GLY A 509 -30.14 -23.98 -6.57
N ASN A 510 -29.47 -22.83 -6.51
CA ASN A 510 -29.34 -21.89 -7.62
C ASN A 510 -27.88 -21.92 -8.13
N PRO A 511 -27.61 -22.62 -9.25
CA PRO A 511 -26.24 -22.85 -9.73
C PRO A 511 -25.46 -21.56 -10.02
N THR A 512 -26.14 -20.49 -10.44
CA THR A 512 -25.49 -19.20 -10.76
C THR A 512 -25.09 -18.47 -9.48
N ASP A 513 -25.95 -18.46 -8.47
CA ASP A 513 -25.66 -17.78 -7.21
C ASP A 513 -24.70 -18.58 -6.33
N GLU A 514 -24.71 -19.93 -6.40
CA GLU A 514 -23.71 -20.81 -5.79
C GLU A 514 -22.30 -20.55 -6.35
N VAL A 515 -22.17 -20.50 -7.68
CA VAL A 515 -20.89 -20.19 -8.34
C VAL A 515 -20.42 -18.78 -7.97
N ASN A 516 -21.36 -17.83 -7.89
CA ASN A 516 -21.05 -16.47 -7.47
C ASN A 516 -20.59 -16.40 -6.00
N ALA A 517 -21.23 -17.14 -5.10
CA ALA A 517 -20.84 -17.22 -3.70
C ALA A 517 -19.45 -17.84 -3.53
N TRP A 518 -19.17 -18.96 -4.22
CA TRP A 518 -17.88 -19.61 -4.21
C TRP A 518 -16.76 -18.73 -4.80
N SER A 519 -17.02 -17.95 -5.86
CA SER A 519 -16.04 -16.98 -6.39
C SER A 519 -15.63 -15.93 -5.35
N ILE A 520 -16.56 -15.38 -4.57
CA ILE A 520 -16.24 -14.40 -3.51
C ILE A 520 -15.40 -15.05 -2.40
N ILE A 521 -15.68 -16.32 -2.07
CA ILE A 521 -14.95 -17.08 -1.05
C ILE A 521 -13.56 -17.48 -1.53
N CYS A 522 -13.40 -17.79 -2.82
CA CYS A 522 -12.13 -18.17 -3.43
C CYS A 522 -11.22 -16.99 -3.78
N ASP A 523 -11.74 -15.77 -3.93
CA ASP A 523 -10.96 -14.56 -4.16
C ASP A 523 -10.25 -14.04 -2.88
N ALA A 524 -10.59 -14.57 -1.71
CA ALA A 524 -9.87 -14.33 -0.46
C ALA A 524 -8.75 -15.40 -0.31
N ASP A 525 -7.56 -15.06 -0.81
CA ASP A 525 -6.41 -15.96 -1.06
C ASP A 525 -5.98 -16.86 0.12
N ASP A 526 -6.21 -16.46 1.39
CA ASP A 526 -5.71 -17.17 2.58
C ASP A 526 -6.61 -18.31 3.11
N ILE A 527 -7.85 -18.43 2.62
CA ILE A 527 -8.85 -19.37 3.20
C ILE A 527 -8.81 -20.79 2.62
N MET A 528 -8.42 -20.93 1.35
CA MET A 528 -8.20 -22.26 0.76
C MET A 528 -7.08 -23.02 1.47
N LYS A 529 -6.16 -22.32 2.13
CA LYS A 529 -5.08 -22.89 2.94
C LYS A 529 -5.61 -23.39 4.29
N GLN A 530 -6.45 -22.61 4.97
CA GLN A 530 -7.00 -22.94 6.29
C GLN A 530 -8.05 -24.07 6.26
N LEU A 531 -8.92 -24.12 5.24
CA LEU A 531 -9.87 -25.24 5.04
C LEU A 531 -9.17 -26.57 4.73
N CYS A 532 -7.97 -26.47 4.16
CA CYS A 532 -7.12 -27.60 3.76
C CYS A 532 -6.30 -28.18 4.92
N GLU A 533 -6.13 -27.43 6.01
CA GLU A 533 -5.37 -27.80 7.21
C GLU A 533 -6.25 -28.36 8.33
N ALA A 534 -7.58 -28.27 8.21
CA ALA A 534 -8.53 -28.56 9.29
C ALA A 534 -8.86 -30.04 9.56
N GLU A 535 -8.70 -30.99 8.62
CA GLU A 535 -8.94 -32.41 8.92
C GLU A 535 -8.01 -33.33 8.09
N SER A 536 -7.16 -34.07 8.79
CA SER A 536 -5.95 -34.73 8.25
C SER A 536 -6.02 -36.25 8.12
N ASN A 537 -7.20 -36.85 7.95
CA ASN A 537 -7.29 -38.30 7.72
C ASN A 537 -8.61 -38.70 7.05
N PHE A 538 -8.65 -38.87 5.73
CA PHE A 538 -9.45 -39.90 5.05
C PHE A 538 -8.95 -40.03 3.61
N ASP A 539 -8.68 -41.26 3.17
CA ASP A 539 -8.50 -41.61 1.76
C ASP A 539 -9.85 -41.39 1.06
N PHE A 540 -9.92 -40.46 0.10
CA PHE A 540 -11.18 -40.04 -0.51
C PHE A 540 -11.64 -41.01 -1.61
N ASP A 541 -12.71 -41.76 -1.30
CA ASP A 541 -13.55 -42.49 -2.25
C ASP A 541 -14.66 -41.56 -2.81
N LEU A 542 -14.95 -41.68 -4.10
CA LEU A 542 -15.83 -40.79 -4.86
C LEU A 542 -17.28 -40.85 -4.34
N ASP A 543 -17.68 -42.01 -3.81
CA ASP A 543 -19.00 -42.27 -3.25
C ASP A 543 -19.26 -41.49 -1.94
N ALA A 544 -18.23 -41.22 -1.13
CA ALA A 544 -18.34 -40.48 0.13
C ALA A 544 -18.56 -38.97 -0.07
N ILE A 545 -18.05 -38.40 -1.16
CA ILE A 545 -18.19 -36.97 -1.51
C ILE A 545 -19.63 -36.66 -1.95
N THR A 546 -20.26 -37.57 -2.68
CA THR A 546 -21.68 -37.53 -3.05
C THR A 546 -22.60 -37.69 -1.83
N GLU A 547 -22.23 -38.55 -0.87
CA GLU A 547 -23.09 -38.88 0.28
C GLU A 547 -23.06 -37.82 1.39
N ILE A 548 -21.91 -37.15 1.62
CA ILE A 548 -21.75 -36.14 2.70
C ILE A 548 -22.22 -34.73 2.26
N GLY A 549 -22.07 -34.39 0.97
CA GLY A 549 -22.35 -33.02 0.48
C GLY A 549 -23.73 -32.81 -0.16
N GLY A 550 -24.44 -33.87 -0.54
CA GLY A 550 -25.67 -33.76 -1.32
C GLY A 550 -25.45 -33.10 -2.69
N ILE A 551 -24.24 -33.23 -3.24
CA ILE A 551 -23.80 -32.64 -4.50
C ILE A 551 -24.04 -33.65 -5.63
N SER A 552 -24.43 -33.19 -6.82
CA SER A 552 -24.67 -34.09 -7.95
C SER A 552 -23.38 -34.76 -8.44
N GLU A 553 -23.51 -35.96 -9.02
CA GLU A 553 -22.40 -36.77 -9.54
C GLU A 553 -21.54 -36.01 -10.58
N GLU A 554 -22.13 -35.06 -11.31
CA GLU A 554 -21.45 -34.18 -12.27
C GLU A 554 -20.48 -33.18 -11.61
N VAL A 555 -20.71 -32.82 -10.34
CA VAL A 555 -19.87 -31.89 -9.56
C VAL A 555 -18.92 -32.64 -8.62
N ALA A 556 -19.31 -33.83 -8.14
CA ALA A 556 -18.48 -34.67 -7.28
C ALA A 556 -17.27 -35.27 -8.01
N LYS A 557 -17.41 -35.60 -9.29
CA LYS A 557 -16.36 -36.25 -10.10
C LYS A 557 -15.14 -35.34 -10.37
N PRO A 558 -15.29 -34.07 -10.78
CA PRO A 558 -14.17 -33.13 -10.88
C PRO A 558 -13.50 -32.85 -9.52
N LEU A 559 -14.27 -32.85 -8.42
CA LEU A 559 -13.79 -32.55 -7.08
C LEU A 559 -12.97 -33.69 -6.47
N SER A 560 -13.41 -34.94 -6.69
CA SER A 560 -12.66 -36.15 -6.32
C SER A 560 -11.37 -36.29 -7.11
N GLU A 561 -11.40 -36.00 -8.43
CA GLU A 561 -10.19 -35.94 -9.26
C GLU A 561 -9.20 -34.88 -8.75
N LEU A 562 -9.69 -33.73 -8.25
CA LEU A 562 -8.90 -32.65 -7.64
C LEU A 562 -8.24 -33.05 -6.31
N LEU A 563 -8.92 -33.87 -5.51
CA LEU A 563 -8.46 -34.34 -4.19
C LEU A 563 -7.47 -35.52 -4.31
N GLN A 564 -7.71 -36.47 -5.21
CA GLN A 564 -6.75 -37.53 -5.54
C GLN A 564 -5.47 -36.98 -6.19
N PHE A 565 -5.58 -35.88 -6.94
CA PHE A 565 -4.41 -35.14 -7.45
C PHE A 565 -3.60 -34.47 -6.33
N ARG A 566 -4.25 -34.06 -5.24
CA ARG A 566 -3.63 -33.39 -4.08
C ARG A 566 -2.77 -34.33 -3.23
N ALA A 567 -3.18 -35.58 -3.01
CA ALA A 567 -2.36 -36.60 -2.34
C ALA A 567 -1.08 -36.96 -3.13
N ALA A 568 -1.12 -36.80 -4.46
CA ALA A 568 0.06 -36.94 -5.32
C ALA A 568 0.97 -35.68 -5.34
N LEU A 569 0.48 -34.52 -4.85
CA LEU A 569 1.13 -33.20 -4.88
C LEU A 569 2.04 -32.89 -3.69
N GLU A 570 2.01 -33.67 -2.59
CA GLU A 570 2.90 -33.47 -1.42
C GLU A 570 4.39 -33.79 -1.70
N ARG A 571 4.76 -34.17 -2.93
CA ARG A 571 6.11 -34.67 -3.28
C ARG A 571 6.98 -33.74 -4.15
N ASP A 572 6.51 -32.57 -4.59
CA ASP A 572 7.34 -31.68 -5.43
C ASP A 572 6.90 -30.19 -5.36
N GLU A 573 7.67 -29.36 -4.65
CA GLU A 573 7.40 -27.93 -4.38
C GLU A 573 7.46 -27.02 -5.62
N SER A 574 7.99 -27.47 -6.76
CA SER A 574 8.28 -26.59 -7.91
C SER A 574 7.07 -26.26 -8.81
N ARG A 575 5.89 -26.86 -8.55
CA ARG A 575 4.67 -26.73 -9.37
C ARG A 575 3.53 -25.93 -8.73
N VAL A 576 3.63 -25.61 -7.44
CA VAL A 576 2.56 -24.99 -6.63
C VAL A 576 2.19 -23.57 -7.10
N VAL A 577 3.17 -22.81 -7.57
CA VAL A 577 2.96 -21.43 -8.10
C VAL A 577 2.18 -21.42 -9.43
N ARG A 578 2.01 -22.57 -10.09
CA ARG A 578 1.46 -22.66 -11.45
C ARG A 578 -0.04 -22.95 -11.54
N LEU A 579 -0.76 -23.25 -10.45
CA LEU A 579 -2.20 -23.58 -10.51
C LEU A 579 -3.13 -22.59 -9.78
N MET A 580 -2.61 -21.70 -8.92
CA MET A 580 -3.38 -20.58 -8.35
C MET A 580 -3.96 -19.62 -9.43
N LYS A 581 -3.48 -19.69 -10.68
CA LYS A 581 -3.97 -18.85 -11.79
C LYS A 581 -5.28 -19.31 -12.45
N LEU A 582 -5.95 -20.34 -11.95
CA LEU A 582 -7.19 -20.87 -12.53
C LEU A 582 -8.48 -20.47 -11.78
N SER A 583 -8.39 -19.76 -10.64
CA SER A 583 -9.53 -19.25 -9.85
C SER A 583 -10.23 -18.05 -10.49
N CYS A 584 -9.62 -17.38 -11.47
CA CYS A 584 -10.12 -16.15 -12.08
C CYS A 584 -11.26 -16.34 -13.11
N LEU A 585 -11.94 -17.49 -13.12
CA LEU A 585 -12.80 -17.88 -14.26
C LEU A 585 -14.29 -17.52 -14.15
N VAL A 586 -14.82 -16.95 -13.06
CA VAL A 586 -16.24 -16.49 -13.07
C VAL A 586 -16.52 -15.31 -12.12
N LYS A 587 -16.44 -14.07 -12.62
CA LYS A 587 -17.47 -13.04 -12.36
C LYS A 587 -17.40 -11.83 -13.30
N LEU A 588 -18.50 -11.65 -14.01
CA LEU A 588 -18.76 -10.74 -15.13
C LEU A 588 -19.64 -9.59 -14.58
N THR A 589 -19.28 -8.31 -14.71
CA THR A 589 -19.67 -7.48 -15.86
C THR A 589 -18.62 -6.39 -16.14
N GLY A 590 -17.77 -6.68 -17.12
CA GLY A 590 -16.76 -5.82 -17.75
C GLY A 590 -16.28 -6.49 -19.04
N ASP A 591 -17.25 -6.99 -19.81
CA ASP A 591 -17.23 -8.30 -20.48
C ASP A 591 -16.34 -8.46 -21.73
N CYS A 592 -15.39 -7.55 -21.97
CA CYS A 592 -14.45 -7.66 -23.11
C CYS A 592 -12.98 -7.44 -22.72
N ARG A 593 -12.68 -6.74 -21.62
CA ARG A 593 -11.29 -6.46 -21.21
C ARG A 593 -10.67 -7.57 -20.36
N LEU A 594 -11.47 -8.18 -19.49
CA LEU A 594 -10.99 -9.22 -18.56
C LEU A 594 -10.94 -10.62 -19.18
N ARG A 595 -11.87 -10.96 -20.10
CA ARG A 595 -11.74 -12.19 -20.92
C ARG A 595 -10.45 -12.18 -21.75
N LEU A 596 -9.97 -10.98 -22.09
CA LEU A 596 -8.78 -10.77 -22.88
C LEU A 596 -7.48 -10.92 -22.04
N GLY A 597 -7.48 -10.36 -20.83
CA GLY A 597 -6.39 -10.48 -19.86
C GLY A 597 -6.27 -11.89 -19.23
N ALA A 598 -7.39 -12.56 -18.96
CA ALA A 598 -7.41 -13.91 -18.41
C ALA A 598 -7.00 -14.97 -19.45
N ALA A 599 -7.37 -14.78 -20.73
CA ALA A 599 -6.87 -15.59 -21.82
C ALA A 599 -5.36 -15.38 -22.07
N LEU A 600 -4.84 -14.16 -21.88
CA LEU A 600 -3.40 -13.85 -21.86
C LEU A 600 -2.65 -14.56 -20.71
N ASP A 601 -3.28 -14.72 -19.55
CA ASP A 601 -2.69 -15.46 -18.42
C ASP A 601 -2.76 -16.99 -18.60
N LYS A 602 -3.75 -17.49 -19.36
CA LYS A 602 -3.87 -18.90 -19.79
C LYS A 602 -2.94 -19.23 -20.97
N ALA A 603 -2.72 -18.30 -21.90
CA ALA A 603 -1.86 -18.41 -23.09
C ALA A 603 -0.36 -18.47 -22.78
N LYS A 604 0.04 -18.24 -21.52
CA LYS A 604 1.43 -18.32 -21.06
C LYS A 604 2.07 -19.70 -21.18
N ARG A 605 1.33 -20.75 -21.55
CA ARG A 605 1.81 -22.15 -21.47
C ARG A 605 1.49 -23.08 -22.67
N GLY A 606 1.04 -22.56 -23.82
CA GLY A 606 0.93 -23.36 -25.05
C GLY A 606 0.48 -22.56 -26.28
N ASP A 607 0.89 -22.98 -27.48
CA ASP A 607 0.54 -22.31 -28.75
C ASP A 607 -0.96 -22.44 -29.10
N ASP A 608 -1.65 -23.49 -28.65
CA ASP A 608 -3.07 -23.75 -28.98
C ASP A 608 -4.04 -22.76 -28.30
N ALA A 609 -3.80 -22.43 -27.02
CA ALA A 609 -4.59 -21.42 -26.31
C ALA A 609 -4.42 -20.01 -26.89
N TYR A 610 -3.29 -19.75 -27.55
CA TYR A 610 -3.02 -18.48 -28.22
C TYR A 610 -3.84 -18.34 -29.51
N VAL A 611 -4.04 -19.45 -30.24
CA VAL A 611 -4.86 -19.52 -31.46
C VAL A 611 -6.34 -19.25 -31.15
N GLU A 612 -6.89 -19.88 -30.12
CA GLU A 612 -8.27 -19.64 -29.66
C GLU A 612 -8.50 -18.20 -29.20
N PHE A 613 -7.53 -17.61 -28.50
CA PHE A 613 -7.58 -16.23 -28.06
C PHE A 613 -7.67 -15.24 -29.23
N PHE A 614 -6.84 -15.41 -30.26
CA PHE A 614 -6.87 -14.57 -31.46
C PHE A 614 -8.15 -14.77 -32.27
N ALA A 615 -8.76 -15.96 -32.23
CA ALA A 615 -10.08 -16.20 -32.80
C ALA A 615 -11.16 -15.36 -32.10
N GLY A 616 -11.18 -15.35 -30.77
CA GLY A 616 -12.12 -14.53 -30.00
C GLY A 616 -11.99 -13.02 -30.27
N VAL A 617 -10.77 -12.50 -30.48
CA VAL A 617 -10.58 -11.10 -30.88
C VAL A 617 -11.23 -10.80 -32.23
N ARG A 618 -11.07 -11.69 -33.22
CA ARG A 618 -11.69 -11.55 -34.54
C ARG A 618 -13.21 -11.66 -34.49
N ASP A 619 -13.75 -12.61 -33.72
CA ASP A 619 -15.20 -12.81 -33.61
C ASP A 619 -15.87 -11.60 -32.93
N ASN A 620 -15.24 -11.09 -31.87
CA ASN A 620 -15.68 -9.86 -31.20
C ASN A 620 -15.67 -8.67 -32.16
N TYR A 621 -14.62 -8.54 -32.97
CA TYR A 621 -14.53 -7.52 -34.01
C TYR A 621 -15.69 -7.65 -35.02
N ALA A 622 -15.90 -8.83 -35.58
CA ALA A 622 -16.95 -9.14 -36.56
C ALA A 622 -18.37 -8.87 -36.04
N SER A 623 -18.57 -8.96 -34.73
CA SER A 623 -19.86 -8.74 -34.06
C SER A 623 -20.17 -7.27 -33.69
N SER A 624 -19.22 -6.33 -33.92
CA SER A 624 -19.35 -4.93 -33.49
C SER A 624 -19.70 -3.99 -34.66
N ALA A 625 -20.60 -3.01 -34.46
CA ALA A 625 -20.93 -1.99 -35.46
C ALA A 625 -20.00 -0.78 -35.33
N PRO A 626 -19.34 -0.36 -36.43
CA PRO A 626 -19.83 0.68 -37.32
C PRO A 626 -19.39 0.43 -38.78
N ARG A 627 -20.17 0.97 -39.71
CA ARG A 627 -19.74 1.09 -41.10
C ARG A 627 -20.01 2.53 -41.47
N SER A 628 -18.96 3.34 -41.42
CA SER A 628 -18.93 4.61 -42.13
C SER A 628 -19.17 4.35 -43.63
N ASP A 629 -19.82 5.28 -44.32
CA ASP A 629 -19.90 5.26 -45.79
C ASP A 629 -18.53 5.57 -46.44
N PHE A 630 -17.54 5.97 -45.64
CA PHE A 630 -16.20 6.30 -46.11
C PHE A 630 -15.52 5.07 -46.74
N LYS A 631 -15.28 5.15 -48.06
CA LYS A 631 -14.54 4.15 -48.82
C LYS A 631 -13.21 4.72 -49.27
N ILE A 632 -12.15 3.92 -49.12
CA ILE A 632 -10.82 4.22 -49.66
C ILE A 632 -10.96 4.45 -51.18
N PRO A 633 -10.56 5.61 -51.72
CA PRO A 633 -10.67 5.90 -53.13
C PRO A 633 -9.92 4.87 -53.99
N ALA A 634 -10.48 4.51 -55.15
CA ALA A 634 -9.86 3.54 -56.06
C ALA A 634 -8.44 3.96 -56.51
N GLU A 635 -8.17 5.26 -56.56
CA GLU A 635 -6.84 5.79 -56.90
C GLU A 635 -5.80 5.49 -55.80
N ALA A 636 -6.21 5.54 -54.53
CA ALA A 636 -5.35 5.23 -53.40
C ALA A 636 -4.95 3.73 -53.36
N ARG A 637 -5.78 2.86 -53.96
CA ARG A 637 -5.49 1.43 -54.11
C ARG A 637 -4.45 1.08 -55.18
N LYS A 638 -3.97 2.06 -55.97
CA LYS A 638 -2.89 1.83 -56.95
C LYS A 638 -1.49 1.80 -56.34
N ARG A 639 -1.36 2.25 -55.09
CA ARG A 639 -0.12 2.26 -54.31
C ARG A 639 -0.16 1.13 -53.27
N PRO A 640 0.99 0.63 -52.80
CA PRO A 640 1.01 -0.29 -51.68
C PRO A 640 0.38 0.35 -50.43
N ILE A 641 -0.52 -0.38 -49.79
CA ILE A 641 -1.31 0.09 -48.64
C ILE A 641 -0.66 -0.36 -47.34
N VAL A 642 -0.38 0.60 -46.44
CA VAL A 642 0.05 0.36 -45.07
C VAL A 642 -1.10 0.70 -44.13
N ALA A 643 -1.64 -0.27 -43.42
CA ALA A 643 -2.58 -0.03 -42.33
C ALA A 643 -1.84 0.06 -41.00
N ILE A 644 -2.03 1.14 -40.26
CA ILE A 644 -1.58 1.27 -38.88
C ILE A 644 -2.81 1.21 -37.98
N TYR A 645 -2.91 0.15 -37.18
CA TYR A 645 -4.05 -0.11 -36.32
C TYR A 645 -3.76 0.30 -34.88
N CYS A 646 -4.45 1.35 -34.40
CA CYS A 646 -4.12 2.05 -33.16
C CYS A 646 -5.14 1.84 -32.02
N ASN A 647 -6.07 0.88 -32.14
CA ASN A 647 -7.04 0.60 -31.08
C ASN A 647 -6.78 -0.77 -30.44
N GLU A 648 -6.05 -0.78 -29.33
CA GLU A 648 -5.71 -2.00 -28.58
C GLU A 648 -6.50 -2.01 -27.25
N TYR A 649 -6.99 -3.17 -26.78
CA TYR A 649 -7.69 -3.35 -25.48
C TYR A 649 -8.96 -2.52 -25.23
N GLY A 650 -9.58 -1.92 -26.25
CA GLY A 650 -10.76 -1.06 -26.09
C GLY A 650 -10.49 0.13 -25.17
N GLN A 651 -9.35 0.80 -25.34
CA GLN A 651 -8.83 1.93 -24.54
C GLN A 651 -9.78 3.14 -24.45
N THR A 652 -10.77 3.07 -23.57
CA THR A 652 -11.75 4.15 -23.31
C THR A 652 -11.21 5.37 -22.54
N TRP A 653 -10.02 5.27 -21.92
CA TRP A 653 -9.43 6.36 -21.10
C TRP A 653 -8.61 7.36 -21.94
N TRP A 654 -8.65 7.22 -23.26
CA TRP A 654 -7.86 8.00 -24.19
C TRP A 654 -8.77 8.83 -25.09
N PRO A 655 -8.52 10.14 -25.22
CA PRO A 655 -9.36 11.01 -26.01
C PRO A 655 -9.23 10.70 -27.50
N GLU A 656 -10.24 11.09 -28.26
CA GLU A 656 -10.20 11.07 -29.71
C GLU A 656 -9.01 11.90 -30.21
N TRP A 657 -8.29 11.37 -31.20
CA TRP A 657 -7.13 12.06 -31.78
C TRP A 657 -7.02 11.88 -33.29
N SER A 658 -6.42 12.86 -33.95
CA SER A 658 -6.35 12.96 -35.41
C SER A 658 -5.15 13.83 -35.84
N TYR A 659 -5.07 14.13 -37.13
CA TYR A 659 -4.05 15.00 -37.71
C TYR A 659 -3.97 16.42 -37.11
N SER A 660 -5.05 16.94 -36.53
CA SER A 660 -5.10 18.31 -35.97
C SER A 660 -4.92 18.33 -34.45
N SER A 661 -4.79 17.18 -33.78
CA SER A 661 -4.59 17.11 -32.33
C SER A 661 -3.29 17.76 -31.86
N HIS A 662 -2.23 17.72 -32.69
CA HIS A 662 -0.94 18.35 -32.35
C HIS A 662 -1.00 19.89 -32.29
N GLU A 663 -2.08 20.51 -32.79
CA GLU A 663 -2.30 21.97 -32.81
C GLU A 663 -3.24 22.44 -31.70
N ARG A 664 -3.99 21.53 -31.06
CA ARG A 664 -5.12 21.85 -30.16
C ARG A 664 -4.86 21.56 -28.67
N GLY A 665 -3.60 21.66 -28.22
CA GLY A 665 -3.22 21.51 -26.80
C GLY A 665 -2.20 20.40 -26.50
N GLY A 666 -1.62 19.80 -27.55
CA GLY A 666 -0.55 18.80 -27.45
C GLY A 666 -1.00 17.40 -27.81
N LEU A 667 -0.09 16.63 -28.42
CA LEU A 667 -0.26 15.24 -28.81
C LEU A 667 0.84 14.39 -28.15
N GLY A 668 0.48 13.25 -27.56
CA GLY A 668 1.47 12.41 -26.88
C GLY A 668 2.45 11.75 -27.86
N GLY A 669 3.59 11.31 -27.30
CA GLY A 669 4.76 10.91 -28.09
C GLY A 669 4.56 9.70 -29.00
N SER A 670 3.65 8.79 -28.64
CA SER A 670 3.39 7.58 -29.45
C SER A 670 2.38 7.86 -30.57
N GLU A 671 1.53 8.87 -30.41
CA GLU A 671 0.48 9.26 -31.35
C GLU A 671 1.06 10.13 -32.45
N GLU A 672 1.91 11.08 -32.05
CA GLU A 672 2.65 11.89 -33.02
C GLU A 672 3.53 11.02 -33.92
N ALA A 673 4.03 9.89 -33.39
CA ALA A 673 4.82 8.95 -34.16
C ALA A 673 4.00 8.39 -35.33
N VAL A 674 2.74 8.01 -35.09
CA VAL A 674 1.82 7.53 -36.14
C VAL A 674 1.57 8.64 -37.17
N LEU A 675 1.28 9.86 -36.72
CA LEU A 675 1.02 10.99 -37.62
C LEU A 675 2.21 11.23 -38.57
N PHE A 676 3.41 11.44 -38.02
CA PHE A 676 4.55 11.89 -38.80
C PHE A 676 5.16 10.77 -39.64
N VAL A 677 5.25 9.53 -39.13
CA VAL A 677 5.75 8.41 -39.94
C VAL A 677 4.82 8.13 -41.13
N SER A 678 3.50 8.28 -40.95
CA SER A 678 2.51 8.07 -42.02
C SER A 678 2.69 9.07 -43.15
N ARG A 679 2.91 10.35 -42.83
CA ARG A 679 3.17 11.40 -43.82
C ARG A 679 4.47 11.16 -44.58
N GLU A 680 5.51 10.69 -43.92
CA GLU A 680 6.79 10.36 -44.55
C GLU A 680 6.72 9.10 -45.43
N LEU A 681 6.00 8.06 -45.00
CA LEU A 681 5.74 6.88 -45.83
C LEU A 681 4.93 7.25 -47.09
N ALA A 682 3.96 8.14 -46.97
CA ALA A 682 3.21 8.63 -48.11
C ALA A 682 4.08 9.37 -49.14
N LYS A 683 5.10 10.12 -48.69
CA LYS A 683 6.12 10.73 -49.59
C LYS A 683 6.94 9.66 -50.34
N LEU A 684 7.10 8.46 -49.78
CA LEU A 684 7.78 7.32 -50.39
C LEU A 684 6.88 6.48 -51.32
N GLY A 685 5.66 6.93 -51.59
CA GLY A 685 4.76 6.28 -52.54
C GLY A 685 3.80 5.25 -51.94
N TYR A 686 3.70 5.18 -50.61
CA TYR A 686 2.69 4.37 -49.92
C TYR A 686 1.36 5.12 -49.79
N THR A 687 0.28 4.36 -49.68
CA THR A 687 -0.98 4.85 -49.12
C THR A 687 -1.07 4.38 -47.68
N VAL A 688 -1.23 5.29 -46.72
CA VAL A 688 -1.28 4.94 -45.29
C VAL A 688 -2.69 5.16 -44.75
N ILE A 689 -3.21 4.16 -44.05
CA ILE A 689 -4.54 4.19 -43.45
C ILE A 689 -4.40 3.97 -41.96
N ILE A 690 -4.86 4.93 -41.18
CA ILE A 690 -4.77 4.94 -39.73
C ILE A 690 -6.15 4.59 -39.17
N TYR A 691 -6.20 3.50 -38.41
CA TYR A 691 -7.41 2.98 -37.77
C TYR A 691 -7.35 3.28 -36.27
N ASN A 692 -8.00 4.35 -35.82
CA ASN A 692 -7.99 4.77 -34.41
C ASN A 692 -9.37 5.26 -33.93
N GLU A 693 -9.46 5.78 -32.71
CA GLU A 693 -10.64 6.50 -32.22
C GLU A 693 -10.59 7.95 -32.75
N VAL A 694 -10.93 8.14 -34.02
CA VAL A 694 -10.93 9.46 -34.68
C VAL A 694 -12.23 10.21 -34.41
N MET A 695 -12.16 11.53 -34.25
CA MET A 695 -13.34 12.41 -34.29
C MET A 695 -14.08 12.21 -35.61
N LEU A 696 -15.40 11.96 -35.57
CA LEU A 696 -16.21 11.76 -36.79
C LEU A 696 -16.11 12.91 -37.80
N SER A 697 -15.92 14.16 -37.33
CA SER A 697 -15.73 15.33 -38.18
C SER A 697 -14.37 15.39 -38.88
N GLU A 698 -13.43 14.55 -38.48
CA GLU A 698 -12.05 14.50 -38.98
C GLU A 698 -11.72 13.12 -39.57
N GLU A 699 -12.74 12.26 -39.74
CA GLU A 699 -12.63 11.05 -40.57
C GLU A 699 -12.50 11.46 -42.04
N GLY A 700 -11.47 10.94 -42.71
CA GLY A 700 -11.18 11.24 -44.11
C GLY A 700 -9.71 11.41 -44.42
N VAL A 701 -9.42 12.26 -45.42
CA VAL A 701 -8.06 12.50 -45.94
C VAL A 701 -7.34 13.49 -45.03
N ASP A 702 -6.07 13.22 -44.71
CA ASP A 702 -5.20 14.19 -44.04
C ASP A 702 -5.06 15.46 -44.91
N PRO A 703 -5.43 16.65 -44.41
CA PRO A 703 -5.34 17.89 -45.17
C PRO A 703 -3.94 18.21 -45.67
N GLU A 704 -2.89 17.80 -44.94
CA GLU A 704 -1.50 18.02 -45.33
C GLU A 704 -0.94 16.90 -46.22
N ASN A 705 -1.65 15.76 -46.36
CA ASN A 705 -1.19 14.64 -47.19
C ASN A 705 -2.34 13.81 -47.78
N GLN A 706 -2.54 13.94 -49.09
CA GLN A 706 -3.61 13.28 -49.85
C GLN A 706 -3.51 11.74 -49.92
N SER A 707 -2.43 11.14 -49.42
CA SER A 707 -2.22 9.69 -49.38
C SER A 707 -2.25 9.11 -47.96
N VAL A 708 -2.59 9.93 -46.95
CA VAL A 708 -2.82 9.50 -45.57
C VAL A 708 -4.31 9.64 -45.25
N PHE A 709 -4.90 8.57 -44.72
CA PHE A 709 -6.33 8.50 -44.43
C PHE A 709 -6.55 8.15 -42.96
N TRP A 710 -7.46 8.86 -42.32
CA TRP A 710 -7.88 8.66 -40.93
C TRP A 710 -9.28 8.09 -40.92
N THR A 711 -9.48 6.98 -40.20
CA THR A 711 -10.78 6.32 -40.14
C THR A 711 -10.99 5.71 -38.77
N HIS A 712 -12.26 5.58 -38.38
CA HIS A 712 -12.62 4.89 -37.16
C HIS A 712 -12.10 3.44 -37.20
N HIS A 713 -11.50 2.97 -36.11
CA HIS A 713 -10.77 1.71 -36.07
C HIS A 713 -11.61 0.49 -36.49
N LYS A 714 -12.90 0.51 -36.15
CA LYS A 714 -13.86 -0.54 -36.50
C LYS A 714 -14.28 -0.56 -37.98
N ASN A 715 -13.78 0.36 -38.82
CA ASN A 715 -13.98 0.32 -40.27
C ASN A 715 -12.95 -0.58 -40.99
N TYR A 716 -12.02 -1.22 -40.27
CA TYR A 716 -11.05 -2.15 -40.87
C TYR A 716 -11.76 -3.39 -41.46
N ASP A 717 -11.55 -3.69 -42.74
CA ASP A 717 -12.16 -4.84 -43.38
C ASP A 717 -11.18 -6.02 -43.38
N ILE A 718 -11.46 -7.04 -42.54
CA ILE A 718 -10.63 -8.25 -42.46
C ILE A 718 -10.65 -9.08 -43.76
N HIS A 719 -11.60 -8.82 -44.66
CA HIS A 719 -11.72 -9.52 -45.95
C HIS A 719 -11.01 -8.78 -47.09
N ASP A 720 -10.55 -7.56 -46.87
CA ASP A 720 -9.83 -6.72 -47.83
C ASP A 720 -8.52 -6.23 -47.17
N PRO A 721 -7.57 -7.14 -46.90
CA PRO A 721 -6.38 -6.82 -46.12
C PRO A 721 -5.46 -5.83 -46.88
N PRO A 722 -4.70 -4.99 -46.15
CA PRO A 722 -3.67 -4.14 -46.73
C PRO A 722 -2.44 -4.94 -47.20
N ASP A 723 -1.54 -4.32 -47.96
CA ASP A 723 -0.24 -4.92 -48.27
C ASP A 723 0.61 -5.11 -47.00
N VAL A 724 0.62 -4.10 -46.13
CA VAL A 724 1.32 -4.10 -44.85
C VAL A 724 0.36 -3.79 -43.71
N PHE A 725 0.33 -4.63 -42.69
CA PHE A 725 -0.41 -4.39 -41.46
C PHE A 725 0.55 -4.13 -40.31
N VAL A 726 0.35 -3.04 -39.58
CA VAL A 726 1.13 -2.66 -38.39
C VAL A 726 0.20 -2.57 -37.19
N ALA A 727 0.35 -3.51 -36.26
CA ALA A 727 -0.27 -3.44 -34.93
C ALA A 727 0.49 -2.42 -34.09
N TRP A 728 -0.15 -1.31 -33.71
CA TRP A 728 0.53 -0.24 -32.98
C TRP A 728 0.35 -0.39 -31.46
N ARG A 729 1.46 -0.17 -30.74
CA ARG A 729 1.63 -0.14 -29.29
C ARG A 729 1.52 -1.48 -28.57
N TYR A 730 0.58 -2.34 -28.93
CA TYR A 730 0.41 -3.68 -28.35
C TYR A 730 0.04 -4.73 -29.40
N HIS A 731 -0.04 -5.99 -28.98
CA HIS A 731 0.02 -7.15 -29.87
C HIS A 731 -1.34 -7.78 -30.22
N LEU A 732 -2.47 -7.22 -29.78
CA LEU A 732 -3.76 -7.90 -29.93
C LEU A 732 -4.36 -7.71 -31.31
N SER A 733 -4.21 -6.53 -31.92
CA SER A 733 -4.74 -6.29 -33.27
C SER A 733 -4.05 -7.13 -34.35
N LEU A 734 -2.93 -7.80 -34.04
CA LEU A 734 -2.36 -8.84 -34.90
C LEU A 734 -3.40 -9.92 -35.27
N ALA A 735 -4.40 -10.16 -34.41
CA ALA A 735 -5.51 -11.06 -34.73
C ALA A 735 -6.29 -10.65 -35.99
N LEU A 736 -6.42 -9.34 -36.25
CA LEU A 736 -7.10 -8.79 -37.42
C LEU A 736 -6.28 -8.99 -38.72
N ALA A 737 -4.97 -9.21 -38.59
CA ALA A 737 -4.09 -9.60 -39.68
C ALA A 737 -4.06 -11.13 -39.93
N GLY A 738 -4.89 -11.91 -39.22
CA GLY A 738 -4.95 -13.37 -39.36
C GLY A 738 -3.84 -14.12 -38.62
N VAL A 739 -3.10 -13.46 -37.72
CA VAL A 739 -2.17 -14.13 -36.80
C VAL A 739 -2.93 -15.12 -35.91
N GLY A 740 -2.33 -16.26 -35.60
CA GLY A 740 -2.96 -17.31 -34.79
C GLY A 740 -4.21 -17.95 -35.42
N ALA A 741 -4.28 -18.06 -36.75
CA ALA A 741 -5.47 -18.60 -37.45
C ALA A 741 -5.13 -19.36 -38.75
N PRO A 742 -4.32 -20.44 -38.70
CA PRO A 742 -3.78 -21.11 -39.90
C PRO A 742 -4.85 -21.53 -40.92
N ASP A 743 -6.07 -21.86 -40.47
CA ASP A 743 -7.16 -22.38 -41.31
C ASP A 743 -8.26 -21.35 -41.63
N HIS A 744 -8.08 -20.07 -41.27
CA HIS A 744 -9.12 -19.05 -41.48
C HIS A 744 -9.19 -18.60 -42.95
N PRO A 745 -10.38 -18.58 -43.58
CA PRO A 745 -10.55 -18.32 -45.02
C PRO A 745 -10.35 -16.85 -45.45
N ALA A 746 -9.82 -15.99 -44.59
CA ALA A 746 -9.62 -14.57 -44.90
C ALA A 746 -8.28 -14.35 -45.63
N ALA A 747 -8.27 -13.47 -46.63
CA ALA A 747 -7.03 -13.00 -47.23
C ALA A 747 -6.17 -12.34 -46.13
N ARG A 748 -4.86 -12.60 -46.14
CA ARG A 748 -3.92 -12.03 -45.15
C ARG A 748 -3.09 -10.91 -45.76
N PRO A 749 -2.64 -9.93 -44.94
CA PRO A 749 -1.64 -8.96 -45.39
C PRO A 749 -0.38 -9.66 -45.89
N ARG A 750 0.30 -9.05 -46.88
CA ARG A 750 1.58 -9.57 -47.38
C ARG A 750 2.68 -9.49 -46.32
N LYS A 751 2.62 -8.46 -45.47
CA LYS A 751 3.54 -8.22 -44.36
C LYS A 751 2.77 -7.83 -43.10
N THR A 752 3.19 -8.37 -41.95
CA THR A 752 2.58 -8.08 -40.65
C THR A 752 3.66 -7.73 -39.62
N PHE A 753 3.56 -6.54 -39.01
CA PHE A 753 4.49 -6.05 -38.01
C PHE A 753 3.79 -5.66 -36.71
N LEU A 754 4.52 -5.78 -35.60
CA LEU A 754 4.14 -5.24 -34.30
C LEU A 754 5.03 -4.03 -33.99
N TRP A 755 4.46 -2.87 -33.72
CA TRP A 755 5.21 -1.68 -33.35
C TRP A 755 5.03 -1.34 -31.88
N LEU A 756 6.03 -1.68 -31.05
CA LEU A 756 5.98 -1.48 -29.60
C LEU A 756 6.47 -0.09 -29.20
N GLN A 757 5.67 0.60 -28.40
CA GLN A 757 6.01 1.90 -27.82
C GLN A 757 6.34 1.81 -26.32
N ASP A 758 5.76 0.85 -25.61
CA ASP A 758 5.93 0.66 -24.16
C ASP A 758 6.65 -0.67 -23.84
N ALA A 759 7.24 -0.78 -22.65
CA ALA A 759 7.80 -2.04 -22.15
C ALA A 759 6.65 -3.03 -21.86
N VAL A 760 6.78 -4.27 -22.32
CA VAL A 760 5.71 -5.29 -22.19
C VAL A 760 6.18 -6.44 -21.29
N PRO A 761 5.33 -6.96 -20.37
CA PRO A 761 5.69 -8.09 -19.53
C PRO A 761 6.14 -9.32 -20.33
N THR A 762 7.21 -9.98 -19.88
CA THR A 762 7.91 -11.09 -20.56
C THR A 762 7.07 -12.34 -20.87
N THR A 763 5.84 -12.37 -20.36
CA THR A 763 4.93 -13.49 -20.41
C THR A 763 3.82 -13.35 -21.47
N SER A 764 3.86 -12.31 -22.31
CA SER A 764 2.73 -11.95 -23.19
C SER A 764 2.77 -12.56 -24.60
N TYR A 765 3.86 -13.22 -25.02
CA TYR A 765 4.04 -13.65 -26.43
C TYR A 765 4.28 -15.17 -26.55
N SER A 766 3.58 -15.82 -27.50
CA SER A 766 3.75 -17.23 -27.87
C SER A 766 4.80 -17.41 -28.97
N ALA A 767 5.31 -18.63 -29.15
CA ALA A 767 6.24 -18.92 -30.24
C ALA A 767 5.53 -18.85 -31.60
N SER A 768 4.31 -19.39 -31.67
CA SER A 768 3.45 -19.31 -32.85
C SER A 768 3.20 -17.87 -33.31
N MET A 769 2.95 -16.93 -32.38
CA MET A 769 2.79 -15.52 -32.73
C MET A 769 4.07 -14.92 -33.29
N CYS A 770 5.18 -15.04 -32.58
CA CYS A 770 6.44 -14.44 -33.03
C CYS A 770 6.91 -15.04 -34.36
N ASN A 771 6.56 -16.29 -34.66
CA ASN A 771 6.82 -16.92 -35.95
C ASN A 771 5.89 -16.45 -37.08
N SER A 772 4.68 -15.96 -36.77
CA SER A 772 3.66 -15.58 -37.76
C SER A 772 3.65 -14.09 -38.13
N ILE A 773 4.53 -13.30 -37.54
CA ILE A 773 4.79 -11.91 -37.92
C ILE A 773 6.16 -11.76 -38.60
N ASP A 774 6.30 -10.75 -39.44
CA ASP A 774 7.55 -10.44 -40.15
C ASP A 774 8.58 -9.79 -39.24
N GLY A 775 8.14 -8.97 -38.28
CA GLY A 775 9.04 -8.31 -37.32
C GLY A 775 8.32 -7.53 -36.22
N ILE A 776 9.10 -7.11 -35.24
CA ILE A 776 8.68 -6.28 -34.11
C ILE A 776 9.51 -5.01 -34.13
N PHE A 777 8.90 -3.89 -34.51
CA PHE A 777 9.51 -2.57 -34.42
C PHE A 777 9.63 -2.15 -32.95
N VAL A 778 10.87 -2.01 -32.50
CA VAL A 778 11.25 -1.58 -31.15
C VAL A 778 12.09 -0.32 -31.21
N LEU A 779 12.03 0.51 -30.18
CA LEU A 779 12.57 1.89 -30.25
C LEU A 779 14.07 2.00 -29.98
N SER A 780 14.69 0.96 -29.41
CA SER A 780 16.09 0.97 -28.98
C SER A 780 16.66 -0.44 -28.85
N GLU A 781 17.99 -0.55 -28.69
CA GLU A 781 18.65 -1.82 -28.41
C GLU A 781 18.22 -2.33 -27.02
N PHE A 782 18.11 -1.42 -26.04
CA PHE A 782 17.52 -1.73 -24.75
C PHE A 782 16.13 -2.35 -24.88
N HIS A 783 15.25 -1.74 -25.69
CA HIS A 783 13.90 -2.25 -25.90
C HIS A 783 13.93 -3.66 -26.53
N THR A 784 14.88 -3.95 -27.41
CA THR A 784 15.11 -5.31 -27.95
C THR A 784 15.49 -6.31 -26.86
N ARG A 785 16.41 -5.92 -25.95
CA ARG A 785 16.91 -6.81 -24.88
C ARG A 785 15.85 -7.22 -23.88
N ILE A 786 14.82 -6.38 -23.67
CA ILE A 786 13.71 -6.68 -22.76
C ILE A 786 12.55 -7.43 -23.43
N LEU A 787 12.63 -7.70 -24.73
CA LEU A 787 11.67 -8.60 -25.38
C LEU A 787 11.75 -10.00 -24.77
N PRO A 788 10.64 -10.77 -24.77
CA PRO A 788 10.69 -12.17 -24.40
C PRO A 788 11.76 -12.92 -25.21
N PRO A 789 12.57 -13.80 -24.60
CA PRO A 789 13.69 -14.46 -25.27
C PRO A 789 13.35 -15.09 -26.63
N ARG A 790 12.12 -15.61 -26.76
CA ARG A 790 11.61 -16.25 -27.97
C ARG A 790 11.30 -15.29 -29.14
N CYS A 791 11.21 -13.99 -28.89
CA CYS A 791 10.85 -12.97 -29.87
C CYS A 791 11.99 -11.98 -30.15
N ILE A 792 13.13 -12.12 -29.46
CA ILE A 792 14.31 -11.24 -29.65
C ILE A 792 14.77 -11.24 -31.11
N SER A 793 14.75 -12.39 -31.79
CA SER A 793 15.13 -12.51 -33.20
C SER A 793 14.22 -11.76 -34.18
N LYS A 794 13.04 -11.33 -33.74
CA LYS A 794 12.09 -10.53 -34.52
C LYS A 794 12.22 -9.04 -34.22
N GLY A 795 12.99 -8.64 -33.21
CA GLY A 795 13.21 -7.24 -32.87
C GLY A 795 13.94 -6.50 -33.99
N ILE A 796 13.36 -5.40 -34.45
CA ILE A 796 13.93 -4.50 -35.44
C ILE A 796 13.96 -3.10 -34.82
N VAL A 797 15.15 -2.55 -34.63
CA VAL A 797 15.31 -1.24 -34.00
C VAL A 797 14.90 -0.13 -34.97
N THR A 798 13.74 0.47 -34.72
CA THR A 798 13.24 1.66 -35.42
C THR A 798 12.88 2.72 -34.36
N PRO A 799 13.74 3.72 -34.12
CA PRO A 799 13.48 4.72 -33.10
C PRO A 799 12.28 5.60 -33.48
N ASN A 800 11.70 6.28 -32.49
CA ASN A 800 10.86 7.43 -32.79
C ASN A 800 11.70 8.58 -33.38
N GLY A 801 11.02 9.59 -33.91
CA GLY A 801 11.65 10.74 -34.53
C GLY A 801 10.99 12.07 -34.22
N ILE A 802 11.45 13.08 -34.95
CA ILE A 802 11.01 14.47 -34.91
C ILE A 802 10.78 14.98 -36.33
N ASP A 803 9.84 15.93 -36.45
CA ASP A 803 9.57 16.61 -37.72
C ASP A 803 10.53 17.78 -37.90
N ILE A 804 11.62 17.50 -38.63
CA ILE A 804 12.66 18.47 -38.92
C ILE A 804 12.13 19.61 -39.77
N GLU A 805 11.32 19.33 -40.79
CA GLU A 805 10.90 20.33 -41.77
C GLU A 805 10.02 21.41 -41.11
N LYS A 806 9.10 21.01 -40.23
CA LYS A 806 8.18 21.94 -39.57
C LYS A 806 8.80 22.63 -38.35
N TYR A 807 9.59 21.93 -37.54
CA TYR A 807 9.99 22.42 -36.21
C TYR A 807 11.50 22.62 -35.99
N PHE A 808 12.38 21.95 -36.74
CA PHE A 808 13.82 21.94 -36.44
C PHE A 808 14.75 22.23 -37.63
N ALA A 809 14.21 22.77 -38.73
CA ALA A 809 15.01 23.29 -39.84
C ALA A 809 15.83 24.52 -39.39
N GLU A 810 16.88 24.85 -40.13
CA GLU A 810 17.67 26.05 -39.84
C GLU A 810 16.80 27.32 -40.02
N GLY A 811 16.84 28.22 -39.03
CA GLY A 811 15.98 29.39 -38.92
C GLY A 811 14.55 29.11 -38.45
N SER A 812 14.25 27.89 -37.97
CA SER A 812 12.90 27.49 -37.53
C SER A 812 12.68 27.66 -36.02
N MET A 813 11.53 27.20 -35.52
CA MET A 813 11.13 27.28 -34.10
C MET A 813 12.08 26.57 -33.13
N GLY A 814 12.78 25.54 -33.59
CA GLY A 814 13.75 24.77 -32.82
C GLY A 814 15.08 25.48 -32.63
N ASP A 815 15.30 26.63 -33.28
CA ASP A 815 16.48 27.46 -33.07
C ASP A 815 16.16 28.54 -32.04
N GLY A 816 16.85 28.51 -30.90
CA GLY A 816 16.62 29.44 -29.81
C GLY A 816 17.89 29.79 -29.06
N LYS A 817 17.72 30.61 -28.01
CA LYS A 817 18.86 31.14 -27.24
C LYS A 817 19.52 30.07 -26.37
N ASN A 818 18.80 28.99 -26.02
CA ASN A 818 19.19 27.97 -25.04
C ASN A 818 19.89 28.58 -23.82
N LEU A 819 19.16 29.45 -23.13
CA LEU A 819 19.63 30.20 -21.98
C LEU A 819 20.04 29.24 -20.85
N PRO A 820 21.29 29.30 -20.35
CA PRO A 820 21.78 28.33 -19.36
C PRO A 820 20.96 28.26 -18.06
N HIS A 821 20.35 29.36 -17.65
CA HIS A 821 19.55 29.45 -16.43
C HIS A 821 18.10 28.95 -16.61
N ILE A 822 17.66 28.66 -17.84
CA ILE A 822 16.35 28.08 -18.13
C ILE A 822 16.52 26.57 -18.33
N LEU A 823 15.86 25.80 -17.47
CA LEU A 823 15.82 24.35 -17.45
C LEU A 823 14.42 23.88 -17.82
N ALA A 824 14.33 22.74 -18.49
CA ALA A 824 13.05 22.17 -18.90
C ALA A 824 12.83 20.76 -18.33
N TYR A 825 11.56 20.40 -18.17
CA TYR A 825 11.07 19.04 -18.00
C TYR A 825 9.80 18.88 -18.84
N GLY A 826 9.57 17.73 -19.48
CA GLY A 826 8.42 17.57 -20.39
C GLY A 826 7.96 16.13 -20.59
N SER A 827 7.80 15.37 -19.50
CA SER A 827 7.26 14.01 -19.51
C SER A 827 6.21 13.82 -18.41
N ALA A 828 5.57 12.66 -18.36
CA ALA A 828 4.54 12.38 -17.36
C ALA A 828 5.06 12.58 -15.91
N PRO A 829 4.22 13.02 -14.96
CA PRO A 829 4.67 13.32 -13.59
C PRO A 829 5.34 12.12 -12.88
N ASN A 830 4.86 10.90 -13.13
CA ASN A 830 5.43 9.66 -12.59
C ASN A 830 6.77 9.25 -13.26
N ARG A 831 7.20 9.90 -14.34
CA ARG A 831 8.46 9.63 -15.05
C ARG A 831 9.62 10.52 -14.58
N GLY A 832 9.62 10.88 -13.30
CA GLY A 832 10.74 11.58 -12.64
C GLY A 832 10.47 13.04 -12.22
N LEU A 833 9.28 13.59 -12.48
CA LEU A 833 8.96 14.97 -12.08
C LEU A 833 8.93 15.12 -10.56
N GLU A 834 8.30 14.19 -9.85
CA GLU A 834 8.24 14.20 -8.39
C GLU A 834 9.64 14.29 -7.78
N ARG A 835 10.54 13.41 -8.21
CA ARG A 835 11.95 13.41 -7.82
C ARG A 835 12.65 14.73 -8.14
N LEU A 836 12.37 15.31 -9.30
CA LEU A 836 12.94 16.59 -9.68
C LEU A 836 12.46 17.70 -8.74
N LEU A 837 11.17 17.76 -8.43
CA LEU A 837 10.59 18.76 -7.53
C LEU A 837 11.11 18.59 -6.09
N GLU A 838 11.30 17.36 -5.62
CA GLU A 838 11.95 17.09 -4.32
C GLU A 838 13.39 17.63 -4.26
N MET A 839 14.15 17.48 -5.35
CA MET A 839 15.53 17.94 -5.44
C MET A 839 15.66 19.43 -5.77
N TRP A 840 14.60 20.03 -6.31
CA TRP A 840 14.64 21.38 -6.86
C TRP A 840 15.06 22.45 -5.86
N PRO A 841 14.63 22.48 -4.59
CA PRO A 841 15.12 23.47 -3.62
C PRO A 841 16.65 23.51 -3.50
N ARG A 842 17.30 22.35 -3.56
CA ARG A 842 18.76 22.23 -3.49
C ARG A 842 19.43 22.66 -4.79
N ILE A 843 18.85 22.30 -5.93
CA ILE A 843 19.32 22.74 -7.25
C ILE A 843 19.22 24.26 -7.34
N TYR A 844 18.04 24.82 -7.05
CA TYR A 844 17.77 26.25 -7.10
C TYR A 844 18.77 27.03 -6.23
N GLN A 845 18.92 26.64 -4.96
CA GLN A 845 19.85 27.32 -4.05
C GLN A 845 21.30 27.17 -4.52
N GLY A 846 21.72 25.97 -4.94
CA GLY A 846 23.08 25.73 -5.42
C GLY A 846 23.43 26.52 -6.68
N LEU A 847 22.46 26.76 -7.56
CA LEU A 847 22.64 27.64 -8.73
C LEU A 847 22.81 29.10 -8.33
N ILE A 848 22.00 29.59 -7.38
CA ILE A 848 22.15 30.93 -6.80
C ILE A 848 23.53 31.09 -6.16
N ASP A 849 24.00 30.09 -5.42
CA ASP A 849 25.32 30.10 -4.78
C ASP A 849 26.46 30.15 -5.80
N GLN A 850 26.26 29.59 -7.00
CA GLN A 850 27.17 29.69 -8.14
C GLN A 850 26.99 30.96 -8.98
N GLN A 851 26.23 31.96 -8.49
CA GLN A 851 25.94 33.23 -9.17
C GLN A 851 25.17 33.06 -10.50
N VAL A 852 24.41 31.98 -10.64
CA VAL A 852 23.43 31.83 -11.74
C VAL A 852 22.16 32.56 -11.32
N TYR A 853 21.92 33.73 -11.91
CA TYR A 853 20.76 34.57 -11.55
C TYR A 853 19.49 34.09 -12.24
N ASN A 854 18.38 34.13 -11.50
CA ASN A 854 17.04 33.72 -11.94
C ASN A 854 16.96 32.29 -12.54
N PRO A 855 17.38 31.23 -11.82
CA PRO A 855 17.18 29.87 -12.30
C PRO A 855 15.68 29.56 -12.47
N THR A 856 15.30 29.04 -13.63
CA THR A 856 13.89 28.76 -13.95
C THR A 856 13.74 27.32 -14.43
N LEU A 857 12.86 26.54 -13.80
CA LEU A 857 12.42 25.22 -14.28
C LEU A 857 11.06 25.35 -14.94
N ARG A 858 10.99 25.14 -16.25
CA ARG A 858 9.75 25.08 -17.02
C ARG A 858 9.26 23.65 -17.18
N VAL A 859 8.02 23.41 -16.77
CA VAL A 859 7.40 22.08 -16.79
C VAL A 859 6.33 22.04 -17.89
N TYR A 860 6.66 21.35 -18.99
CA TYR A 860 5.83 21.17 -20.19
C TYR A 860 5.19 19.78 -20.24
N TYR A 861 4.50 19.42 -19.16
CA TYR A 861 3.56 18.30 -19.08
C TYR A 861 2.75 18.46 -17.80
N GLY A 862 1.65 17.73 -17.62
CA GLY A 862 0.86 17.82 -16.40
C GLY A 862 -0.15 16.70 -16.19
N PHE A 863 -1.20 17.04 -15.46
CA PHE A 863 -2.31 16.14 -15.12
C PHE A 863 -3.40 16.16 -16.21
N SER A 864 -3.07 15.66 -17.41
CA SER A 864 -4.08 15.51 -18.47
C SER A 864 -5.21 14.58 -18.02
N LYS A 865 -6.40 14.70 -18.63
CA LYS A 865 -7.55 13.85 -18.29
C LYS A 865 -7.19 12.36 -18.30
N SER A 866 -6.50 11.91 -19.35
CA SER A 866 -6.04 10.53 -19.45
C SER A 866 -5.02 10.13 -18.39
N PHE A 867 -4.12 11.05 -18.01
CA PHE A 867 -3.16 10.76 -16.95
C PHE A 867 -3.86 10.63 -15.59
N VAL A 868 -4.85 11.47 -15.31
CA VAL A 868 -5.67 11.40 -14.09
C VAL A 868 -6.47 10.10 -14.04
N GLU A 869 -7.10 9.70 -15.14
CA GLU A 869 -7.81 8.41 -15.22
C GLU A 869 -6.87 7.22 -15.06
N PHE A 870 -5.71 7.25 -15.71
CA PHE A 870 -4.65 6.24 -15.56
C PHE A 870 -4.15 6.13 -14.10
N GLY A 871 -3.98 7.26 -13.43
CA GLY A 871 -3.57 7.32 -12.04
C GLY A 871 -4.62 6.80 -11.06
N ARG A 872 -5.89 7.20 -11.23
CA ARG A 872 -7.03 6.71 -10.42
C ARG A 872 -7.31 5.22 -10.60
N ALA A 873 -6.89 4.64 -11.73
CA ALA A 873 -6.89 3.19 -11.95
C ALA A 873 -5.74 2.45 -11.24
N GLY A 874 -4.92 3.15 -10.43
CA GLY A 874 -3.86 2.54 -9.62
C GLY A 874 -2.52 2.34 -10.35
N HIS A 875 -2.34 2.95 -11.52
CA HIS A 875 -1.14 2.75 -12.34
C HIS A 875 0.02 3.71 -12.03
N VAL A 876 -0.17 4.64 -11.10
CA VAL A 876 0.85 5.63 -10.69
C VAL A 876 1.24 5.40 -9.23
N VAL A 877 0.25 5.47 -8.34
CA VAL A 877 0.30 5.06 -6.93
C VAL A 877 -0.96 4.23 -6.66
N GLU A 878 -1.12 3.65 -5.46
CA GLU A 878 -2.37 3.00 -5.06
C GLU A 878 -3.57 3.92 -5.35
N ALA A 879 -4.64 3.38 -5.94
CA ALA A 879 -5.78 4.16 -6.42
C ALA A 879 -6.37 5.11 -5.36
N SER A 880 -6.44 4.65 -4.11
CA SER A 880 -6.92 5.43 -2.94
C SER A 880 -6.00 6.59 -2.56
N LYS A 881 -4.72 6.56 -2.95
CA LYS A 881 -3.71 7.59 -2.63
C LYS A 881 -3.49 8.57 -3.78
N PHE A 882 -4.02 8.30 -4.99
CA PHE A 882 -3.71 9.08 -6.18
C PHE A 882 -4.11 10.56 -6.08
N ASP A 883 -5.32 10.85 -5.60
CA ASP A 883 -5.79 12.25 -5.52
C ASP A 883 -4.92 13.05 -4.54
N GLY A 884 -4.56 12.49 -3.38
CA GLY A 884 -3.65 13.14 -2.42
C GLY A 884 -2.22 13.32 -2.96
N TRP A 885 -1.70 12.34 -3.71
CA TRP A 885 -0.42 12.47 -4.39
C TRP A 885 -0.44 13.58 -5.46
N MET A 886 -1.51 13.64 -6.26
CA MET A 886 -1.71 14.68 -7.27
C MET A 886 -1.81 16.07 -6.64
N GLU A 887 -2.54 16.22 -5.54
CA GLU A 887 -2.63 17.49 -4.79
C GLU A 887 -1.27 17.96 -4.30
N ASN A 888 -0.45 17.06 -3.75
CA ASN A 888 0.92 17.37 -3.33
C ASN A 888 1.81 17.82 -4.51
N MET A 889 1.74 17.13 -5.64
CA MET A 889 2.49 17.49 -6.84
C MET A 889 2.09 18.88 -7.37
N LEU A 890 0.79 19.17 -7.44
CA LEU A 890 0.28 20.49 -7.83
C LEU A 890 0.73 21.57 -6.84
N HIS A 891 0.76 21.27 -5.54
CA HIS A 891 1.28 22.17 -4.52
C HIS A 891 2.76 22.50 -4.78
N LEU A 892 3.61 21.50 -5.03
CA LEU A 892 5.03 21.72 -5.33
C LEU A 892 5.24 22.54 -6.61
N LEU A 893 4.49 22.23 -7.67
CA LEU A 893 4.55 22.95 -8.95
C LEU A 893 4.20 24.43 -8.84
N HIS A 894 3.30 24.79 -7.92
CA HIS A 894 2.85 26.18 -7.75
C HIS A 894 3.60 26.96 -6.67
N THR A 895 4.28 26.28 -5.74
CA THR A 895 4.89 26.95 -4.57
C THR A 895 6.41 27.00 -4.61
N LEU A 896 7.08 26.10 -5.34
CA LEU A 896 8.54 26.09 -5.39
C LEU A 896 9.11 27.29 -6.18
N PRO A 897 10.19 27.92 -5.69
CA PRO A 897 10.75 29.11 -6.32
C PRO A 897 11.33 28.79 -7.69
N GLY A 898 11.09 29.66 -8.67
CA GLY A 898 11.60 29.49 -10.03
C GLY A 898 10.97 28.34 -10.82
N VAL A 899 9.90 27.70 -10.34
CA VAL A 899 9.15 26.70 -11.12
C VAL A 899 8.04 27.41 -11.91
N GLU A 900 8.04 27.20 -13.23
CA GLU A 900 7.01 27.67 -14.17
C GLU A 900 6.26 26.45 -14.72
N TYR A 901 5.04 26.23 -14.23
CA TYR A 901 4.20 25.12 -14.68
C TYR A 901 3.33 25.53 -15.88
N HIS A 902 3.62 24.95 -17.05
CA HIS A 902 2.88 25.22 -18.30
C HIS A 902 1.87 24.13 -18.64
N GLY A 903 1.93 22.97 -18.00
CA GLY A 903 1.07 21.83 -18.32
C GLY A 903 1.35 21.26 -19.72
N MET A 904 0.35 20.62 -20.30
CA MET A 904 0.42 20.11 -21.67
C MET A 904 0.17 21.25 -22.67
N VAL A 905 1.05 21.40 -23.65
CA VAL A 905 1.03 22.48 -24.65
C VAL A 905 1.16 21.91 -26.07
N ASP A 906 0.81 22.72 -27.07
CA ASP A 906 1.02 22.37 -28.48
C ASP A 906 2.51 22.26 -28.85
N HIS A 907 2.79 21.62 -30.00
CA HIS A 907 4.16 21.33 -30.45
C HIS A 907 5.00 22.57 -30.74
N GLU A 908 4.38 23.67 -31.19
CA GLU A 908 5.08 24.93 -31.47
C GLU A 908 5.55 25.57 -30.15
N THR A 909 4.64 25.67 -29.17
CA THR A 909 4.94 26.16 -27.83
C THR A 909 6.00 25.29 -27.15
N LEU A 910 5.88 23.95 -27.25
CA LEU A 910 6.84 23.01 -26.68
C LEU A 910 8.24 23.18 -27.28
N THR A 911 8.31 23.26 -28.61
CA THR A 911 9.59 23.38 -29.34
C THR A 911 10.30 24.68 -28.99
N ARG A 912 9.57 25.81 -28.94
CA ARG A 912 10.13 27.09 -28.49
C ARG A 912 10.61 27.01 -27.04
N GLY A 913 9.84 26.38 -26.15
CA GLY A 913 10.22 26.16 -24.77
C GLY A 913 11.56 25.43 -24.63
N TYR A 914 11.76 24.37 -25.42
CA TYR A 914 13.04 23.65 -25.46
C TYR A 914 14.17 24.45 -26.14
N ALA A 915 13.86 25.24 -27.17
CA ALA A 915 14.84 26.09 -27.84
C ALA A 915 15.30 27.26 -26.95
N GLU A 916 14.47 27.68 -25.98
CA GLU A 916 14.85 28.65 -24.95
C GLU A 916 15.65 28.01 -23.80
N ALA A 917 15.41 26.74 -23.49
CA ALA A 917 16.09 26.05 -22.39
C ALA A 917 17.54 25.66 -22.74
N GLY A 918 18.47 25.90 -21.81
CA GLY A 918 19.84 25.43 -21.90
C GLY A 918 19.97 23.93 -21.62
N PHE A 919 19.08 23.39 -20.78
CA PHE A 919 19.15 22.01 -20.29
C PHE A 919 17.77 21.37 -20.17
N ILE A 920 17.70 20.06 -20.41
CA ILE A 920 16.55 19.21 -20.09
C ILE A 920 16.92 18.30 -18.92
N LEU A 921 16.17 18.39 -17.83
CA LEU A 921 16.36 17.59 -16.62
C LEU A 921 15.49 16.33 -16.70
N TYR A 922 16.07 15.16 -16.44
CA TYR A 922 15.35 13.89 -16.58
C TYR A 922 15.79 12.83 -15.55
N PRO A 923 15.50 13.01 -14.23
CA PRO A 923 15.95 12.11 -13.16
C PRO A 923 15.03 10.89 -12.98
N THR A 924 14.71 10.19 -14.07
CA THR A 924 13.76 9.08 -14.07
C THR A 924 14.38 7.75 -13.60
N SER A 925 13.64 6.93 -12.86
CA SER A 925 13.92 5.49 -12.70
C SER A 925 13.01 4.63 -13.56
N TYR A 926 12.21 5.25 -14.44
CA TYR A 926 11.35 4.52 -15.33
C TYR A 926 12.18 3.89 -16.45
N PRO A 927 11.98 2.60 -16.79
CA PRO A 927 12.71 1.91 -17.84
C PRO A 927 12.25 2.38 -19.23
N GLU A 928 12.66 3.58 -19.63
CA GLU A 928 12.30 4.17 -20.92
C GLU A 928 12.73 3.27 -22.08
N THR A 929 11.78 2.91 -22.93
CA THR A 929 12.01 2.15 -24.17
C THR A 929 12.49 3.05 -25.31
N GLY A 930 12.01 4.29 -25.32
CA GLY A 930 12.33 5.42 -26.18
C GLY A 930 11.95 6.72 -25.46
N CYS A 931 12.50 7.88 -25.84
CA CYS A 931 12.13 9.15 -25.20
C CYS A 931 12.08 10.32 -26.20
N VAL A 932 10.88 10.60 -26.72
CA VAL A 932 10.68 11.68 -27.72
C VAL A 932 10.94 13.06 -27.11
N THR A 933 10.64 13.25 -25.81
CA THR A 933 10.98 14.44 -25.04
C THR A 933 12.46 14.78 -25.15
N LEU A 934 13.35 13.81 -24.92
CA LEU A 934 14.80 14.01 -25.04
C LEU A 934 15.23 14.23 -26.50
N MET A 935 14.65 13.51 -27.46
CA MET A 935 14.96 13.71 -28.89
C MET A 935 14.66 15.15 -29.34
N LYS A 936 13.49 15.69 -28.97
CA LYS A 936 13.08 17.07 -29.25
C LYS A 936 13.96 18.08 -28.53
N ALA A 937 14.17 17.89 -27.22
CA ALA A 937 14.97 18.81 -26.41
C ALA A 937 16.43 18.91 -26.91
N MET A 938 17.07 17.77 -27.21
CA MET A 938 18.41 17.73 -27.77
C MET A 938 18.47 18.40 -29.16
N SER A 939 17.45 18.20 -29.99
CA SER A 939 17.38 18.81 -31.33
C SER A 939 17.08 20.30 -31.30
N ALA A 940 16.48 20.80 -30.21
CA ALA A 940 16.30 22.21 -29.91
C ALA A 940 17.53 22.85 -29.24
N GLY A 941 18.53 22.04 -28.83
CA GLY A 941 19.75 22.52 -28.18
C GLY A 941 19.77 22.50 -26.65
N ALA A 942 18.75 21.95 -26.00
CA ALA A 942 18.74 21.73 -24.55
C ALA A 942 19.55 20.47 -24.21
N LEU A 943 20.66 20.63 -23.49
CA LEU A 943 21.56 19.53 -23.13
C LEU A 943 20.92 18.62 -22.09
N PRO A 944 20.98 17.29 -22.27
CA PRO A 944 20.36 16.35 -21.35
C PRO A 944 21.19 16.18 -20.08
N ILE A 945 20.53 16.30 -18.92
CA ILE A 945 21.04 15.86 -17.63
C ILE A 945 20.08 14.79 -17.14
N THR A 946 20.41 13.51 -17.37
CA THR A 946 19.49 12.41 -17.06
C THR A 946 19.93 11.61 -15.85
N SER A 947 19.09 10.65 -15.44
CA SER A 947 19.47 9.70 -14.42
C SER A 947 20.58 8.72 -14.82
N ARG A 948 20.81 8.60 -16.14
CA ARG A 948 21.55 7.51 -16.78
C ARG A 948 21.13 6.12 -16.31
N TYR A 949 19.84 5.93 -16.01
CA TYR A 949 19.31 4.65 -15.53
C TYR A 949 19.69 3.50 -16.49
N GLN A 950 20.44 2.50 -16.00
CA GLN A 950 21.06 1.48 -16.87
C GLN A 950 20.03 0.59 -17.55
N ASP A 951 18.93 0.30 -16.85
CA ASP A 951 17.82 -0.50 -17.37
C ASP A 951 16.83 0.39 -18.15
N SER A 952 17.37 1.23 -19.04
CA SER A 952 16.59 2.08 -19.94
C SER A 952 17.36 2.42 -21.21
N THR A 953 16.68 2.99 -22.20
CA THR A 953 17.28 3.53 -23.42
C THR A 953 18.12 4.78 -23.18
N LEU A 954 18.09 5.41 -21.99
CA LEU A 954 18.69 6.72 -21.77
C LEU A 954 20.15 6.78 -22.21
N PRO A 955 21.05 5.84 -21.81
CA PRO A 955 22.45 5.88 -22.24
C PRO A 955 22.63 5.75 -23.75
N GLU A 956 21.78 4.96 -24.41
CA GLU A 956 21.80 4.74 -25.87
C GLU A 956 21.31 5.97 -26.64
N LEU A 957 20.33 6.69 -26.06
CA LEU A 957 19.71 7.87 -26.64
C LEU A 957 20.62 9.09 -26.50
N THR A 958 21.05 9.41 -25.28
CA THR A 958 21.81 10.63 -24.96
C THR A 958 23.31 10.50 -25.26
N LYS A 959 23.85 9.27 -25.29
CA LYS A 959 25.27 8.99 -25.56
C LYS A 959 26.19 9.89 -24.72
N THR A 960 27.24 10.45 -25.34
CA THR A 960 28.22 11.34 -24.70
C THR A 960 27.68 12.74 -24.41
N PHE A 961 26.45 13.06 -24.85
CA PHE A 961 25.83 14.37 -24.61
C PHE A 961 25.26 14.50 -23.21
N ASP A 962 25.00 13.39 -22.52
CA ASP A 962 24.46 13.38 -21.16
C ASP A 962 25.44 13.98 -20.15
N LEU A 963 24.99 14.98 -19.40
CA LEU A 963 25.75 15.63 -18.34
C LEU A 963 25.33 15.20 -16.93
N GLY A 964 24.47 14.19 -16.82
CA GLY A 964 24.08 13.58 -15.56
C GLY A 964 25.24 12.83 -14.86
N PRO A 965 24.95 12.23 -13.69
CA PRO A 965 25.90 11.45 -12.90
C PRO A 965 26.71 10.46 -13.74
N GLN A 966 28.03 10.37 -13.51
CA GLN A 966 28.87 9.41 -14.23
C GLN A 966 28.57 7.97 -13.81
N THR A 967 28.23 7.76 -12.53
CA THR A 967 27.71 6.50 -12.03
C THR A 967 26.21 6.44 -12.30
N PRO A 968 25.74 5.42 -13.05
CA PRO A 968 24.31 5.25 -13.31
C PRO A 968 23.46 5.09 -12.05
N LEU A 969 22.17 5.41 -12.17
CA LEU A 969 21.21 5.19 -11.09
C LEU A 969 21.09 3.70 -10.75
N SER A 970 21.32 3.37 -9.47
CA SER A 970 20.93 2.10 -8.83
C SER A 970 19.72 2.35 -7.92
N LEU A 971 18.83 1.36 -7.81
CA LEU A 971 17.69 1.41 -6.87
C LEU A 971 18.13 1.20 -5.40
N ASP A 972 19.36 0.74 -5.16
CA ASP A 972 19.85 0.38 -3.82
C ASP A 972 20.46 1.56 -3.03
N ASP A 973 20.85 2.65 -3.68
CA ASP A 973 21.49 3.83 -3.05
C ASP A 973 20.93 5.15 -3.62
N GLU A 974 19.62 5.33 -3.43
CA GLU A 974 18.89 6.48 -3.98
C GLU A 974 19.37 7.83 -3.41
N VAL A 975 19.88 7.84 -2.17
CA VAL A 975 20.30 9.09 -1.49
C VAL A 975 21.60 9.63 -2.09
N ALA A 976 22.66 8.81 -2.19
CA ALA A 976 23.93 9.25 -2.75
C ALA A 976 23.79 9.62 -4.25
N TRP A 977 22.89 8.93 -4.95
CA TRP A 977 22.58 9.25 -6.33
C TRP A 977 21.91 10.62 -6.48
N LYS A 978 20.90 10.94 -5.65
CA LYS A 978 20.23 12.25 -5.66
C LYS A 978 21.24 13.39 -5.44
N ASP A 979 22.20 13.22 -4.53
CA ASP A 979 23.26 14.20 -4.31
C ASP A 979 24.15 14.40 -5.54
N THR A 980 24.55 13.29 -6.17
CA THR A 980 25.38 13.34 -7.39
C THR A 980 24.64 14.00 -8.55
N TYR A 981 23.33 13.73 -8.69
CA TYR A 981 22.50 14.35 -9.71
C TYR A 981 22.38 15.86 -9.50
N VAL A 982 22.05 16.30 -8.28
CA VAL A 982 21.99 17.74 -7.91
C VAL A 982 23.30 18.44 -8.26
N ASN A 983 24.44 17.86 -7.88
CA ASN A 983 25.75 18.42 -8.19
C ASN A 983 26.03 18.48 -9.70
N SER A 984 25.61 17.47 -10.46
CA SER A 984 25.77 17.42 -11.91
C SER A 984 24.98 18.53 -12.60
N VAL A 985 23.76 18.81 -12.12
CA VAL A 985 22.93 19.93 -12.60
C VAL A 985 23.64 21.26 -12.30
N ILE A 986 24.02 21.50 -11.05
CA ILE A 986 24.63 22.76 -10.61
C ILE A 986 25.92 23.04 -11.40
N ASP A 987 26.83 22.06 -11.50
CA ASP A 987 28.11 22.20 -12.18
C ASP A 987 27.93 22.50 -13.68
N SER A 988 27.07 21.73 -14.36
CA SER A 988 26.81 21.89 -15.80
C SER A 988 26.23 23.25 -16.13
N VAL A 989 25.23 23.67 -15.36
CA VAL A 989 24.57 24.97 -15.54
C VAL A 989 25.52 26.12 -15.24
N ALA A 990 26.28 26.05 -14.14
CA ALA A 990 27.24 27.09 -13.77
C ALA A 990 28.39 27.23 -14.78
N LYS A 991 28.86 26.13 -15.38
CA LYS A 991 29.84 26.17 -16.48
C LYS A 991 29.26 26.85 -17.71
N ALA A 992 28.06 26.46 -18.13
CA ALA A 992 27.39 27.07 -19.27
C ALA A 992 27.12 28.57 -19.06
N PHE A 993 26.67 28.95 -17.86
CA PHE A 993 26.41 30.34 -17.51
C PHE A 993 27.67 31.22 -17.54
N ARG A 994 28.84 30.63 -17.23
CA ARG A 994 30.16 31.28 -17.34
C ARG A 994 30.76 31.26 -18.76
N GLY A 995 30.04 30.73 -19.75
CA GLY A 995 30.50 30.67 -21.13
C GLY A 995 31.56 29.61 -21.39
N ASP A 996 31.54 28.48 -20.67
CA ASP A 996 32.48 27.39 -20.89
C ASP A 996 32.40 26.88 -22.36
N PRO A 997 33.49 26.95 -23.13
CA PRO A 997 33.49 26.59 -24.55
C PRO A 997 33.23 25.10 -24.78
N THR A 998 33.50 24.24 -23.79
CA THR A 998 33.26 22.79 -23.91
C THR A 998 31.76 22.47 -23.93
N ILE A 999 30.95 23.21 -23.17
CA ILE A 999 29.49 23.06 -23.18
C ILE A 999 28.91 23.56 -24.51
N ALA A 1000 29.38 24.71 -25.00
CA ALA A 1000 28.96 25.27 -26.28
C ALA A 1000 29.27 24.33 -27.45
N ALA A 1001 30.49 23.80 -27.52
CA ALA A 1001 30.90 22.86 -28.56
C ALA A 1001 30.09 21.54 -28.49
N LYS A 1002 29.84 21.03 -27.29
CA LYS A 1002 29.01 19.82 -27.10
C LYS A 1002 27.57 20.05 -27.58
N LYS A 1003 27.00 21.21 -27.30
CA LYS A 1003 25.65 21.60 -27.75
C LYS A 1003 25.56 21.66 -29.27
N GLU A 1004 26.48 22.33 -29.95
CA GLU A 1004 26.47 22.47 -31.41
C GLU A 1004 26.55 21.11 -32.12
N LEU A 1005 27.46 20.25 -31.64
CA LEU A 1005 27.58 18.88 -32.13
C LEU A 1005 26.30 18.07 -31.86
N MET A 1006 25.69 18.21 -30.67
CA MET A 1006 24.46 17.53 -30.30
C MET A 1006 23.31 17.91 -31.23
N ILE A 1007 23.08 19.20 -31.48
CA ILE A 1007 21.97 19.66 -32.35
C ILE A 1007 22.06 19.00 -33.72
N THR A 1008 23.23 19.10 -34.36
CA THR A 1008 23.45 18.55 -35.71
C THR A 1008 23.26 17.03 -35.71
N THR A 1009 23.88 16.34 -34.74
CA THR A 1009 23.79 14.88 -34.61
C THR A 1009 22.35 14.41 -34.35
N SER A 1010 21.62 15.11 -33.48
CA SER A 1010 20.24 14.76 -33.10
C SER A 1010 19.25 14.99 -34.23
N ARG A 1011 19.37 16.12 -34.96
CA ARG A 1011 18.51 16.42 -36.12
C ARG A 1011 18.73 15.43 -37.27
N GLU A 1012 19.97 14.95 -37.46
CA GLU A 1012 20.25 13.91 -38.44
C GLU A 1012 19.72 12.54 -37.99
N ARG A 1013 19.99 12.16 -36.74
CA ARG A 1013 19.67 10.83 -36.19
C ARG A 1013 18.18 10.59 -36.01
N PHE A 1014 17.42 11.60 -35.58
CA PHE A 1014 16.03 11.44 -35.14
C PHE A 1014 15.00 11.91 -36.18
N ALA A 1015 15.36 12.12 -37.44
CA ALA A 1015 14.40 12.58 -38.44
C ALA A 1015 13.40 11.49 -38.85
N TRP A 1016 12.09 11.79 -38.85
CA TRP A 1016 11.05 10.84 -39.29
C TRP A 1016 11.27 10.30 -40.71
N ARG A 1017 11.83 11.12 -41.61
CA ARG A 1017 12.23 10.68 -42.96
C ARG A 1017 13.19 9.48 -42.95
N GLY A 1018 14.07 9.39 -41.96
CA GLY A 1018 15.01 8.27 -41.81
C GLY A 1018 14.31 7.02 -41.34
N VAL A 1019 13.40 7.16 -40.37
CA VAL A 1019 12.57 6.06 -39.85
C VAL A 1019 11.66 5.50 -40.96
N ALA A 1020 11.01 6.36 -41.74
CA ALA A 1020 10.14 5.95 -42.84
C ALA A 1020 10.91 5.26 -43.97
N ARG A 1021 12.15 5.68 -44.29
CA ARG A 1021 13.01 4.97 -45.25
C ARG A 1021 13.38 3.58 -44.76
N LEU A 1022 13.74 3.45 -43.48
CA LEU A 1022 14.02 2.14 -42.88
C LEU A 1022 12.80 1.22 -42.98
N TRP A 1023 11.60 1.73 -42.68
CA TRP A 1023 10.35 0.98 -42.85
C TRP A 1023 10.11 0.59 -44.31
N ALA A 1024 10.30 1.53 -45.25
CA ALA A 1024 10.13 1.26 -46.67
C ALA A 1024 11.15 0.26 -47.26
N GLU A 1025 12.34 0.12 -46.66
CA GLU A 1025 13.31 -0.93 -47.02
C GLU A 1025 12.92 -2.31 -46.47
N ILE A 1026 12.17 -2.33 -45.37
CA ILE A 1026 11.68 -3.56 -44.71
C ILE A 1026 10.41 -4.10 -45.38
N PHE A 1027 9.55 -3.21 -45.86
CA PHE A 1027 8.32 -3.51 -46.59
C PHE A 1027 8.63 -4.06 -47.99
#